data_AF-A0A812HN73-F1
#
_entry.id   AF-A0A812HN73-F1
#
_cell.length_a   1.000
_cell.length_b   1.000
_cell.length_c   1.000
_cell.angle_alpha   90.00
_cell.angle_beta   90.00
_cell.angle_gamma   90.00
#
_symmetry.space_group_name_H-M   'P 1'
#
loop_
_entity.id
_entity.type
_entity.pdbx_description
1 polymer ?
#
loop_
_entity_poly.entity_id
_entity_poly.type
_entity_poly.pdbx_seq_one_letter_code
_entity_poly.pdbx_strand_id
1 'polypeptide(L)'
;MEAYAEGRVQQRIEAALERVRVILDATKDPQAAGDVHHQYEDKYLLVEGVTNAAVASQLNSFCALGLTIQQVQTLQEWAKDKAVSFQFISEETCAYDREETREEDDPRRHVEEVSVRGVVQAAFTSKVVTKITEHFWNFAVKYELVAIRGVGETADDRLCLMSRTGQAQLVTSAKQSPRPEVKKPAAKHQVNVSWLFRKLKNDKAVPAFAVDRLAKECKTPRRNEDVQKAYQHCEQLAVFAKQVSSYLRGLFQIQTTAKKSLDLAALRDDDLFIPVLPVMVQSAQEAIEDVEMDGGEALVLVEAVRDEAHSNVQLTVQDSNRLLQEEVRTLKSKQTDLAEAFPADGLATRAEAFAVIALQHVSRVCANWADAVGYVEDMLRKQLAAAIGKEVSPADFAAYMRFHYRKLFHEAFLPKPLCFSVRRSDTHSPEGTLSIEEDVVGPGGDSNIKSPIVTMVASAAESAPMTFPLSASTNITFGGERHLHAWLSHQFSGQSGCQLSLVARARQFSSMLVLIGRVASATSFDPKYAAIIQNKDELTIPLNLSTIPTPKEFKDAIESLSPEQQAFAKAFRAMQLESTLFGVLVVQIKPQLERVLNLSDDSLTKEIKLTQDLMQLFIKYQIPSDLLSFDATAGEAEMVNPTPAERLERVKGHVKAMHEMIEGAKQEEIQAREQEVLYDDPFANQPRAPCGAAGGVAHLQRSSKGGMRGSARSRPMAVPAAMQSIQFSAMPMPGADCAVAECAAAAPPPPAPVPGGAPPPQQQQQQQQAQQQPQQQKVPESSQQFADQAGSTGATSGSRDYTQVPAQMDQRFEKLDTDNSLRPTIISAAERWTKQSQKALLASPSTSFLSKTEQKTEREAAFDLLDALTKSGALPLTHASLHVVIAATHCFDKTVTETVIQNNVNPIAKVERSSLIMASTVHEKPVGELIKDEQVQRVTAASPQLFLEDASS
;
A
#
# COMPACT_ATOMS: atom_id res chain seq x y z
N MET A 1 -19.10 -14.32 0.63
CA MET A 1 -20.12 -13.94 -0.36
C MET A 1 -19.40 -13.23 -1.51
N GLU A 2 -20.09 -12.80 -2.56
CA GLU A 2 -19.46 -11.91 -3.56
C GLU A 2 -19.12 -10.56 -2.91
N ALA A 3 -18.14 -9.84 -3.48
CA ALA A 3 -17.87 -8.47 -3.09
C ALA A 3 -18.98 -7.53 -3.61
N TYR A 4 -19.26 -6.45 -2.86
CA TYR A 4 -20.16 -5.41 -3.34
C TYR A 4 -19.65 -4.85 -4.67
N ALA A 5 -20.55 -4.69 -5.65
CA ALA A 5 -20.21 -4.23 -6.98
C ALA A 5 -21.38 -3.39 -7.52
N GLU A 6 -21.20 -2.08 -7.56
CA GLU A 6 -22.25 -1.08 -7.75
C GLU A 6 -23.21 -1.40 -8.92
N GLY A 7 -22.70 -1.52 -10.15
CA GLY A 7 -23.55 -1.74 -11.34
C GLY A 7 -24.37 -3.04 -11.30
N ARG A 8 -23.85 -4.10 -10.66
CA ARG A 8 -24.59 -5.36 -10.44
C ARG A 8 -25.74 -5.16 -9.45
N VAL A 9 -25.60 -4.23 -8.49
CA VAL A 9 -26.62 -3.92 -7.49
C VAL A 9 -27.66 -2.95 -8.05
N GLN A 10 -27.25 -1.92 -8.80
CA GLN A 10 -28.16 -1.00 -9.52
C GLN A 10 -29.12 -1.76 -10.44
N GLN A 11 -28.60 -2.59 -11.35
CA GLN A 11 -29.41 -3.39 -12.29
C GLN A 11 -30.42 -4.32 -11.57
N ARG A 12 -30.05 -4.86 -10.39
CA ARG A 12 -30.96 -5.66 -9.55
C ARG A 12 -32.04 -4.83 -8.86
N ILE A 13 -31.69 -3.62 -8.41
CA ILE A 13 -32.66 -2.70 -7.78
C ILE A 13 -33.66 -2.20 -8.82
N GLU A 14 -33.22 -1.83 -10.02
CA GLU A 14 -34.09 -1.41 -11.13
C GLU A 14 -35.12 -2.50 -11.49
N ALA A 15 -34.66 -3.72 -11.78
CA ALA A 15 -35.54 -4.85 -12.10
C ALA A 15 -36.47 -5.23 -10.92
N ALA A 16 -36.02 -5.07 -9.67
CA ALA A 16 -36.86 -5.33 -8.51
C ALA A 16 -37.90 -4.23 -8.28
N LEU A 17 -37.58 -2.96 -8.53
CA LEU A 17 -38.49 -1.82 -8.39
C LEU A 17 -39.69 -1.94 -9.35
N GLU A 18 -39.49 -2.41 -10.58
CA GLU A 18 -40.60 -2.73 -11.50
C GLU A 18 -41.58 -3.73 -10.88
N ARG A 19 -41.08 -4.78 -10.21
CA ARG A 19 -41.93 -5.77 -9.55
C ARG A 19 -42.57 -5.23 -8.26
N VAL A 20 -41.85 -4.46 -7.46
CA VAL A 20 -42.39 -3.82 -6.23
C VAL A 20 -43.55 -2.88 -6.56
N ARG A 21 -43.47 -2.10 -7.65
CA ARG A 21 -44.56 -1.25 -8.16
C ARG A 21 -45.83 -2.00 -8.57
N VAL A 22 -45.76 -3.31 -8.75
CA VAL A 22 -46.92 -4.19 -9.04
C VAL A 22 -47.48 -4.86 -7.78
N ILE A 23 -46.70 -4.94 -6.70
CA ILE A 23 -47.11 -5.54 -5.41
C ILE A 23 -47.69 -4.50 -4.44
N LEU A 24 -47.16 -3.27 -4.47
CA LEU A 24 -47.60 -2.17 -3.61
C LEU A 24 -48.74 -1.37 -4.23
N ASP A 25 -49.47 -0.62 -3.40
CA ASP A 25 -50.58 0.22 -3.85
C ASP A 25 -50.08 1.36 -4.75
N ALA A 26 -50.81 1.68 -5.83
CA ALA A 26 -50.42 2.69 -6.81
C ALA A 26 -50.36 4.14 -6.29
N THR A 27 -50.69 4.36 -5.02
CA THR A 27 -50.48 5.63 -4.28
C THR A 27 -49.09 5.74 -3.65
N LYS A 28 -48.29 4.67 -3.65
CA LYS A 28 -46.92 4.60 -3.13
C LYS A 28 -45.95 4.66 -4.29
N ASP A 29 -44.97 5.57 -4.24
CA ASP A 29 -43.83 5.56 -5.18
C ASP A 29 -42.59 4.96 -4.50
N PRO A 30 -42.31 3.65 -4.71
CA PRO A 30 -41.08 3.02 -4.27
C PRO A 30 -39.92 3.43 -5.20
N GLN A 31 -38.82 3.86 -4.59
CA GLN A 31 -37.58 4.26 -5.24
C GLN A 31 -36.38 3.62 -4.52
N ALA A 32 -35.20 3.65 -5.13
CA ALA A 32 -33.98 3.20 -4.45
C ALA A 32 -33.65 4.17 -3.31
N ALA A 33 -33.19 3.65 -2.16
CA ALA A 33 -33.00 4.48 -0.96
C ALA A 33 -32.03 5.66 -1.15
N GLY A 34 -31.12 5.60 -2.12
CA GLY A 34 -30.20 6.70 -2.46
C GLY A 34 -30.87 7.92 -3.11
N ASP A 35 -32.04 7.76 -3.73
CA ASP A 35 -32.71 8.79 -4.51
C ASP A 35 -33.77 9.56 -3.69
N VAL A 36 -34.30 8.94 -2.64
CA VAL A 36 -35.30 9.56 -1.73
C VAL A 36 -34.62 10.42 -0.67
N HIS A 37 -35.20 11.56 -0.32
CA HIS A 37 -34.71 12.40 0.78
C HIS A 37 -35.04 11.78 2.15
N HIS A 38 -34.01 11.47 2.96
CA HIS A 38 -34.11 10.78 4.24
C HIS A 38 -33.04 11.25 5.24
N GLN A 39 -33.27 11.03 6.54
CA GLN A 39 -32.35 11.36 7.64
C GLN A 39 -31.28 10.27 7.84
N TYR A 40 -30.31 10.48 8.73
CA TYR A 40 -29.28 9.46 9.01
C TYR A 40 -29.87 8.24 9.74
N GLU A 41 -30.87 8.49 10.59
CA GLU A 41 -31.58 7.52 11.42
C GLU A 41 -32.40 6.53 10.58
N ASP A 42 -32.95 6.99 9.45
CA ASP A 42 -33.66 6.17 8.46
C ASP A 42 -32.76 5.08 7.84
N LYS A 43 -31.45 5.31 7.80
CA LYS A 43 -30.47 4.35 7.27
C LYS A 43 -30.27 3.18 8.23
N TYR A 44 -30.40 3.41 9.55
CA TYR A 44 -30.48 2.32 10.52
C TYR A 44 -31.82 1.58 10.39
N LEU A 45 -32.95 2.29 10.27
CA LEU A 45 -34.27 1.65 10.10
C LEU A 45 -34.31 0.79 8.83
N LEU A 46 -33.73 1.24 7.72
CA LEU A 46 -33.62 0.47 6.48
C LEU A 46 -32.81 -0.82 6.69
N VAL A 47 -31.66 -0.75 7.38
CA VAL A 47 -30.83 -1.93 7.68
C VAL A 47 -31.54 -2.88 8.64
N GLU A 48 -32.27 -2.36 9.63
CA GLU A 48 -33.14 -3.14 10.51
C GLU A 48 -34.23 -3.85 9.71
N GLY A 49 -34.94 -3.13 8.83
CA GLY A 49 -35.99 -3.66 7.94
C GLY A 49 -35.52 -4.76 7.00
N VAL A 50 -34.50 -4.50 6.16
CA VAL A 50 -34.01 -5.52 5.19
C VAL A 50 -33.42 -6.75 5.89
N THR A 51 -32.89 -6.61 7.11
CA THR A 51 -32.40 -7.76 7.88
C THR A 51 -33.56 -8.60 8.44
N ASN A 52 -34.64 -7.96 8.93
CA ASN A 52 -35.83 -8.69 9.35
C ASN A 52 -36.54 -9.38 8.16
N ALA A 53 -36.64 -8.72 7.00
CA ALA A 53 -37.12 -9.34 5.77
C ALA A 53 -36.27 -10.55 5.36
N ALA A 54 -34.94 -10.45 5.47
CA ALA A 54 -34.03 -11.58 5.17
C ALA A 54 -34.20 -12.75 6.15
N VAL A 55 -34.46 -12.49 7.44
CA VAL A 55 -34.75 -13.54 8.44
C VAL A 55 -36.09 -14.22 8.16
N ALA A 56 -37.15 -13.44 7.87
CA ALA A 56 -38.47 -13.99 7.49
C ALA A 56 -38.38 -14.84 6.21
N SER A 57 -37.72 -14.32 5.17
CA SER A 57 -37.50 -15.01 3.90
C SER A 57 -36.71 -16.32 4.05
N GLN A 58 -35.64 -16.32 4.85
CA GLN A 58 -34.90 -17.55 5.19
C GLN A 58 -35.81 -18.59 5.85
N LEU A 59 -36.62 -18.18 6.84
CA LEU A 59 -37.52 -19.09 7.54
C LEU A 59 -38.66 -19.58 6.63
N ASN A 60 -39.32 -18.71 5.86
CA ASN A 60 -40.34 -19.08 4.87
C ASN A 60 -39.80 -20.10 3.86
N SER A 61 -38.55 -19.94 3.42
CA SER A 61 -37.87 -20.90 2.53
C SER A 61 -37.66 -22.27 3.18
N PHE A 62 -37.28 -22.32 4.47
CA PHE A 62 -37.21 -23.60 5.20
C PHE A 62 -38.58 -24.18 5.53
N CYS A 63 -39.60 -23.34 5.73
CA CYS A 63 -40.99 -23.79 5.92
C CYS A 63 -41.54 -24.47 4.65
N ALA A 64 -41.22 -23.93 3.46
CA ALA A 64 -41.53 -24.58 2.19
C ALA A 64 -40.84 -25.95 2.03
N LEU A 65 -39.70 -26.17 2.70
CA LEU A 65 -38.99 -27.45 2.78
C LEU A 65 -39.48 -28.39 3.90
N GLY A 66 -40.53 -28.02 4.64
CA GLY A 66 -41.18 -28.87 5.64
C GLY A 66 -41.02 -28.42 7.10
N LEU A 67 -40.28 -27.35 7.39
CA LEU A 67 -40.16 -26.79 8.74
C LEU A 67 -41.52 -26.21 9.21
N THR A 68 -42.08 -26.71 10.31
CA THR A 68 -43.36 -26.20 10.85
C THR A 68 -43.15 -25.12 11.90
N ILE A 69 -44.14 -24.26 12.15
CA ILE A 69 -44.09 -23.22 13.21
C ILE A 69 -43.78 -23.84 14.59
N GLN A 70 -44.34 -25.02 14.90
CA GLN A 70 -44.05 -25.74 16.14
C GLN A 70 -42.58 -26.15 16.23
N GLN A 71 -41.99 -26.60 15.12
CA GLN A 71 -40.56 -26.91 15.05
C GLN A 71 -39.71 -25.63 15.18
N VAL A 72 -40.12 -24.49 14.61
CA VAL A 72 -39.44 -23.19 14.80
C VAL A 72 -39.41 -22.81 16.29
N GLN A 73 -40.53 -22.98 17.00
CA GLN A 73 -40.62 -22.74 18.44
C GLN A 73 -39.66 -23.67 19.22
N THR A 74 -39.64 -24.98 18.92
CA THR A 74 -38.67 -25.92 19.52
C THR A 74 -37.21 -25.51 19.26
N LEU A 75 -36.88 -25.09 18.04
CA LEU A 75 -35.52 -24.64 17.70
C LEU A 75 -35.16 -23.29 18.35
N GLN A 76 -36.13 -22.41 18.58
CA GLN A 76 -35.98 -21.17 19.35
C GLN A 76 -35.74 -21.44 20.84
N GLU A 77 -36.40 -22.43 21.43
CA GLU A 77 -36.08 -22.91 22.78
C GLU A 77 -34.67 -23.51 22.84
N TRP A 78 -34.33 -24.42 21.93
CA TRP A 78 -33.01 -25.05 21.87
C TRP A 78 -31.87 -24.02 21.72
N ALA A 79 -32.12 -22.94 20.98
CA ALA A 79 -31.15 -21.88 20.74
C ALA A 79 -30.90 -20.99 21.97
N LYS A 80 -31.78 -20.97 22.98
CA LYS A 80 -31.54 -20.25 24.24
C LYS A 80 -30.40 -20.89 25.02
N ASP A 81 -30.46 -22.22 25.21
CA ASP A 81 -29.55 -22.95 26.10
C ASP A 81 -28.29 -23.50 25.40
N LYS A 82 -28.41 -23.90 24.12
CA LYS A 82 -27.35 -24.59 23.38
C LYS A 82 -27.18 -24.00 21.97
N ALA A 83 -26.12 -24.42 21.28
CA ALA A 83 -25.99 -24.14 19.86
C ALA A 83 -26.96 -25.03 19.05
N VAL A 84 -27.66 -24.45 18.08
CA VAL A 84 -28.49 -25.18 17.11
C VAL A 84 -27.78 -25.18 15.77
N SER A 85 -27.65 -26.35 15.15
CA SER A 85 -27.09 -26.49 13.80
C SER A 85 -28.06 -27.20 12.86
N PHE A 86 -28.09 -26.80 11.58
CA PHE A 86 -28.60 -27.68 10.53
C PHE A 86 -27.47 -28.56 10.03
N GLN A 87 -27.75 -29.85 9.83
CA GLN A 87 -26.80 -30.86 9.40
C GLN A 87 -27.43 -31.70 8.29
N PHE A 88 -26.79 -31.72 7.13
CA PHE A 88 -27.15 -32.59 6.01
C PHE A 88 -26.20 -33.79 5.99
N ILE A 89 -26.75 -34.99 5.93
CA ILE A 89 -26.00 -36.25 5.79
C ILE A 89 -26.61 -37.05 4.64
N SER A 90 -25.77 -37.61 3.77
CA SER A 90 -26.18 -38.64 2.82
C SER A 90 -25.38 -39.94 2.95
N GLU A 91 -25.96 -41.02 2.44
CA GLU A 91 -25.38 -42.35 2.31
C GLU A 91 -25.59 -42.81 0.87
N GLU A 92 -24.52 -43.19 0.16
CA GLU A 92 -24.58 -43.75 -1.20
C GLU A 92 -24.27 -45.25 -1.12
N THR A 93 -25.03 -46.08 -1.84
CA THR A 93 -24.78 -47.53 -1.96
C THR A 93 -24.99 -48.00 -3.39
N CYS A 94 -24.08 -48.83 -3.91
CA CYS A 94 -24.06 -49.32 -5.28
C CYS A 94 -23.92 -50.85 -5.30
N ALA A 95 -25.02 -51.57 -5.51
CA ALA A 95 -25.03 -53.03 -5.56
C ALA A 95 -25.08 -53.55 -7.01
N TYR A 96 -24.44 -54.67 -7.29
CA TYR A 96 -24.63 -55.38 -8.57
C TYR A 96 -26.04 -55.96 -8.64
N ASP A 97 -26.69 -55.81 -9.80
CA ASP A 97 -28.06 -56.27 -10.04
C ASP A 97 -28.05 -57.49 -10.98
N ARG A 98 -27.67 -57.30 -12.25
CA ARG A 98 -27.76 -58.33 -13.29
C ARG A 98 -26.85 -58.04 -14.50
N GLU A 99 -26.71 -59.01 -15.40
CA GLU A 99 -26.10 -58.82 -16.71
C GLU A 99 -27.05 -59.21 -17.83
N GLU A 100 -26.99 -58.49 -18.95
CA GLU A 100 -27.79 -58.70 -20.15
C GLU A 100 -26.89 -58.54 -21.38
N THR A 101 -27.15 -59.29 -22.45
CA THR A 101 -26.39 -59.16 -23.70
C THR A 101 -27.37 -58.84 -24.82
N ARG A 102 -27.25 -57.65 -25.40
CA ARG A 102 -28.03 -57.24 -26.58
C ARG A 102 -27.24 -57.46 -27.86
N GLU A 103 -27.96 -57.77 -28.93
CA GLU A 103 -27.43 -57.83 -30.28
C GLU A 103 -27.81 -56.55 -31.01
N GLU A 104 -26.82 -55.84 -31.54
CA GLU A 104 -26.99 -54.56 -32.23
C GLU A 104 -26.40 -54.63 -33.63
N ASP A 105 -27.19 -54.24 -34.62
CA ASP A 105 -26.82 -54.31 -36.04
C ASP A 105 -25.92 -53.14 -36.43
N ASP A 106 -24.75 -53.41 -37.03
CA ASP A 106 -23.94 -52.33 -37.61
C ASP A 106 -24.70 -51.68 -38.79
N PRO A 107 -24.91 -50.36 -38.82
CA PRO A 107 -25.58 -49.67 -39.92
C PRO A 107 -24.81 -49.75 -41.26
N ARG A 108 -23.54 -50.18 -41.27
CA ARG A 108 -22.74 -50.35 -42.48
C ARG A 108 -22.95 -51.73 -43.11
N ARG A 109 -23.85 -51.79 -44.10
CA ARG A 109 -23.89 -52.91 -45.06
C ARG A 109 -22.57 -53.01 -45.81
N HIS A 110 -21.81 -54.08 -45.58
CA HIS A 110 -20.79 -54.53 -46.52
C HIS A 110 -21.45 -55.40 -47.60
N VAL A 111 -21.15 -55.08 -48.86
CA VAL A 111 -21.49 -55.89 -50.02
C VAL A 111 -20.18 -56.27 -50.70
N GLU A 112 -19.90 -57.57 -50.76
CA GLU A 112 -18.76 -58.09 -51.51
C GLU A 112 -19.24 -58.66 -52.84
N GLU A 113 -18.76 -58.08 -53.95
CA GLU A 113 -18.97 -58.57 -55.30
C GLU A 113 -17.76 -59.40 -55.74
N VAL A 114 -17.93 -60.72 -55.86
CA VAL A 114 -16.89 -61.61 -56.37
C VAL A 114 -17.03 -61.71 -57.90
N SER A 115 -16.09 -61.12 -58.64
CA SER A 115 -16.03 -61.24 -60.09
C SER A 115 -14.92 -62.20 -60.53
N VAL A 116 -15.23 -63.08 -61.49
CA VAL A 116 -14.26 -63.96 -62.16
C VAL A 116 -14.47 -63.84 -63.66
N ARG A 117 -13.42 -63.39 -64.38
CA ARG A 117 -13.43 -63.19 -65.84
C ARG A 117 -14.60 -62.32 -66.37
N GLY A 118 -14.94 -61.25 -65.65
CA GLY A 118 -15.78 -60.16 -66.19
C GLY A 118 -17.29 -60.43 -66.25
N VAL A 119 -17.79 -61.48 -65.59
CA VAL A 119 -19.23 -61.70 -65.38
C VAL A 119 -19.50 -61.73 -63.88
N VAL A 120 -20.46 -60.93 -63.42
CA VAL A 120 -20.94 -60.95 -62.03
C VAL A 120 -21.97 -62.08 -61.89
N GLN A 121 -21.80 -62.97 -60.92
CA GLN A 121 -22.71 -64.11 -60.70
C GLN A 121 -23.47 -64.06 -59.37
N ALA A 122 -22.97 -63.37 -58.35
CA ALA A 122 -23.68 -63.13 -57.09
C ALA A 122 -23.09 -61.93 -56.34
N ALA A 123 -23.91 -61.25 -55.55
CA ALA A 123 -23.49 -60.28 -54.54
C ALA A 123 -23.87 -60.83 -53.15
N PHE A 124 -22.92 -60.86 -52.22
CA PHE A 124 -23.18 -61.33 -50.85
C PHE A 124 -23.36 -60.13 -49.92
N THR A 125 -24.50 -60.07 -49.24
CA THR A 125 -24.77 -59.06 -48.20
C THR A 125 -24.38 -59.64 -46.84
N SER A 126 -23.24 -59.24 -46.29
CA SER A 126 -22.86 -59.61 -44.92
C SER A 126 -23.47 -58.61 -43.93
N LYS A 127 -23.90 -59.13 -42.77
CA LYS A 127 -24.50 -58.33 -41.69
C LYS A 127 -23.69 -58.58 -40.42
N VAL A 128 -22.95 -57.58 -39.97
CA VAL A 128 -22.15 -57.69 -38.73
C VAL A 128 -23.06 -57.35 -37.56
N VAL A 129 -23.38 -58.38 -36.76
CA VAL A 129 -24.15 -58.24 -35.52
C VAL A 129 -23.17 -58.14 -34.36
N THR A 130 -23.16 -57.01 -33.66
CA THR A 130 -22.29 -56.78 -32.52
C THR A 130 -23.01 -57.17 -31.23
N LYS A 131 -22.42 -58.10 -30.46
CA LYS A 131 -22.93 -58.46 -29.12
C LYS A 131 -22.37 -57.47 -28.10
N ILE A 132 -23.26 -56.74 -27.43
CA ILE A 132 -22.92 -55.78 -26.37
C ILE A 132 -23.46 -56.32 -25.05
N THR A 133 -22.57 -56.60 -24.11
CA THR A 133 -22.94 -56.96 -22.73
C THR A 133 -23.10 -55.69 -21.90
N GLU A 134 -24.27 -55.50 -21.30
CA GLU A 134 -24.58 -54.44 -20.36
C GLU A 134 -24.73 -55.04 -18.94
N HIS A 135 -23.92 -54.57 -18.00
CA HIS A 135 -24.00 -54.90 -16.58
C HIS A 135 -24.80 -53.82 -15.85
N PHE A 136 -25.79 -54.22 -15.07
CA PHE A 136 -26.70 -53.35 -14.34
C PHE A 136 -26.35 -53.33 -12.85
N TRP A 137 -26.47 -52.15 -12.24
CA TRP A 137 -26.17 -51.89 -10.83
C TRP A 137 -27.30 -51.07 -10.23
N ASN A 138 -27.82 -51.45 -9.05
CA ASN A 138 -28.76 -50.62 -8.31
C ASN A 138 -27.97 -49.61 -7.45
N PHE A 139 -28.11 -48.33 -7.77
CA PHE A 139 -27.55 -47.22 -7.01
C PHE A 139 -28.64 -46.53 -6.19
N ALA A 140 -28.57 -46.71 -4.88
CA ALA A 140 -29.48 -46.11 -3.91
C ALA A 140 -28.79 -45.02 -3.10
N VAL A 141 -29.50 -43.93 -2.84
CA VAL A 141 -29.04 -42.80 -2.03
C VAL A 141 -30.08 -42.48 -0.98
N LYS A 142 -29.69 -42.52 0.29
CA LYS A 142 -30.47 -42.00 1.41
C LYS A 142 -29.88 -40.66 1.84
N TYR A 143 -30.70 -39.66 2.12
CA TYR A 143 -30.23 -38.43 2.75
C TYR A 143 -31.23 -37.91 3.80
N GLU A 144 -30.69 -37.21 4.81
CA GLU A 144 -31.44 -36.50 5.84
C GLU A 144 -30.88 -35.08 6.06
N LEU A 145 -31.78 -34.10 6.16
CA LEU A 145 -31.52 -32.77 6.68
C LEU A 145 -32.16 -32.72 8.07
N VAL A 146 -31.32 -32.60 9.10
CA VAL A 146 -31.73 -32.56 10.50
C VAL A 146 -31.27 -31.27 11.16
N ALA A 147 -32.08 -30.73 12.05
CA ALA A 147 -31.65 -29.75 13.03
C ALA A 147 -31.15 -30.49 14.28
N ILE A 148 -30.01 -30.09 14.84
CA ILE A 148 -29.41 -30.72 16.02
C ILE A 148 -29.11 -29.71 17.13
N ARG A 149 -29.32 -30.12 18.38
CA ARG A 149 -28.97 -29.40 19.59
C ARG A 149 -27.59 -29.81 20.08
N GLY A 150 -26.65 -28.87 20.15
CA GLY A 150 -25.25 -29.12 20.47
C GLY A 150 -24.62 -30.08 19.46
N VAL A 151 -24.28 -31.28 19.91
CA VAL A 151 -23.68 -32.36 19.10
C VAL A 151 -24.69 -33.40 18.60
N GLY A 152 -25.94 -33.38 19.06
CA GLY A 152 -26.96 -34.35 18.64
C GLY A 152 -26.76 -35.76 19.22
N GLU A 153 -26.33 -35.87 20.49
CA GLU A 153 -26.04 -37.14 21.18
C GLU A 153 -27.29 -38.02 21.41
N THR A 154 -28.42 -37.41 21.76
CA THR A 154 -29.68 -38.13 22.01
C THR A 154 -30.67 -37.97 20.85
N ALA A 155 -31.69 -38.84 20.79
CA ALA A 155 -32.78 -38.67 19.83
C ALA A 155 -33.52 -37.34 20.01
N ASP A 156 -33.71 -36.91 21.27
CA ASP A 156 -34.37 -35.66 21.63
C ASP A 156 -33.53 -34.40 21.30
N ASP A 157 -32.24 -34.58 20.97
CA ASP A 157 -31.37 -33.53 20.43
C ASP A 157 -31.40 -33.47 18.88
N ARG A 158 -32.21 -34.28 18.18
CA ARG A 158 -32.25 -34.35 16.71
C ARG A 158 -33.67 -34.23 16.16
N LEU A 159 -33.94 -33.18 15.39
CA LEU A 159 -35.23 -32.89 14.77
C LEU A 159 -35.11 -33.01 13.24
N CYS A 160 -35.82 -33.96 12.63
CA CYS A 160 -35.76 -34.17 11.19
C CYS A 160 -36.63 -33.15 10.43
N LEU A 161 -36.03 -32.45 9.45
CA LEU A 161 -36.71 -31.48 8.58
C LEU A 161 -37.12 -32.13 7.26
N MET A 162 -36.20 -32.90 6.66
CA MET A 162 -36.41 -33.60 5.40
C MET A 162 -35.60 -34.90 5.41
N SER A 163 -36.19 -36.01 4.95
CA SER A 163 -35.44 -37.22 4.63
C SER A 163 -36.04 -37.93 3.43
N ARG A 164 -35.20 -38.46 2.53
CA ARG A 164 -35.62 -39.29 1.39
C ARG A 164 -34.63 -40.43 1.14
N THR A 165 -35.14 -41.46 0.47
CA THR A 165 -34.34 -42.53 -0.14
C THR A 165 -34.75 -42.61 -1.60
N GLY A 166 -33.81 -42.38 -2.51
CA GLY A 166 -33.99 -42.51 -3.96
C GLY A 166 -33.16 -43.64 -4.54
N GLN A 167 -33.56 -44.17 -5.70
CA GLN A 167 -32.86 -45.27 -6.39
C GLN A 167 -32.81 -45.05 -7.91
N ALA A 168 -31.72 -45.46 -8.55
CA ALA A 168 -31.56 -45.50 -10.01
C ALA A 168 -30.71 -46.70 -10.44
N GLN A 169 -31.03 -47.29 -11.60
CA GLN A 169 -30.26 -48.38 -12.18
C GLN A 169 -29.17 -47.81 -13.09
N LEU A 170 -27.91 -48.08 -12.79
CA LEU A 170 -26.74 -47.68 -13.59
C LEU A 170 -26.31 -48.83 -14.50
N VAL A 171 -25.72 -48.52 -15.65
CA VAL A 171 -25.32 -49.51 -16.66
C VAL A 171 -23.87 -49.31 -17.08
N THR A 172 -23.09 -50.39 -17.11
CA THR A 172 -21.68 -50.40 -17.54
C THR A 172 -21.41 -51.48 -18.60
N SER A 173 -20.53 -51.20 -19.56
CA SER A 173 -20.11 -52.17 -20.60
C SER A 173 -19.03 -53.15 -20.13
N ALA A 174 -18.48 -52.95 -18.94
CA ALA A 174 -17.56 -53.85 -18.27
C ALA A 174 -18.09 -54.19 -16.86
N LYS A 175 -17.71 -55.35 -16.32
CA LYS A 175 -18.11 -55.84 -15.00
C LYS A 175 -17.32 -55.17 -13.85
N GLN A 176 -17.30 -53.84 -13.86
CA GLN A 176 -16.65 -52.97 -12.89
C GLN A 176 -17.70 -52.00 -12.33
N SER A 177 -17.76 -51.86 -11.00
CA SER A 177 -18.78 -51.01 -10.37
C SER A 177 -18.58 -49.52 -10.73
N PRO A 178 -19.63 -48.79 -11.14
CA PRO A 178 -19.54 -47.36 -11.47
C PRO A 178 -19.36 -46.45 -10.24
N ARG A 179 -19.59 -46.97 -9.03
CA ARG A 179 -19.43 -46.27 -7.74
C ARG A 179 -18.94 -47.26 -6.65
N PRO A 180 -18.36 -46.77 -5.54
CA PRO A 180 -18.09 -47.61 -4.36
C PRO A 180 -19.36 -48.28 -3.85
N GLU A 181 -19.25 -49.52 -3.37
CA GLU A 181 -20.40 -50.33 -2.92
C GLU A 181 -21.17 -49.67 -1.77
N VAL A 182 -20.46 -49.05 -0.84
CA VAL A 182 -21.02 -48.26 0.28
C VAL A 182 -20.12 -47.04 0.51
N LYS A 183 -20.72 -45.86 0.61
CA LYS A 183 -20.04 -44.61 0.99
C LYS A 183 -20.86 -43.89 2.07
N LYS A 184 -20.34 -43.91 3.31
CA LYS A 184 -21.03 -43.40 4.50
C LYS A 184 -20.07 -42.57 5.38
N PRO A 185 -20.33 -41.26 5.61
CA PRO A 185 -21.24 -40.42 4.84
C PRO A 185 -20.74 -40.23 3.40
N ALA A 186 -21.67 -40.09 2.45
CA ALA A 186 -21.36 -39.74 1.08
C ALA A 186 -21.16 -38.24 0.89
N ALA A 187 -21.97 -37.43 1.58
CA ALA A 187 -21.74 -36.03 1.87
C ALA A 187 -22.13 -35.76 3.34
N LYS A 188 -21.43 -34.84 3.99
CA LYS A 188 -21.79 -34.32 5.33
C LYS A 188 -21.49 -32.83 5.39
N HIS A 189 -22.53 -32.03 5.57
CA HIS A 189 -22.45 -30.57 5.67
C HIS A 189 -23.16 -30.11 6.95
N GLN A 190 -22.67 -29.04 7.58
CA GLN A 190 -23.27 -28.51 8.80
C GLN A 190 -23.09 -26.99 8.88
N VAL A 191 -24.09 -26.29 9.39
CA VAL A 191 -24.09 -24.85 9.65
C VAL A 191 -24.72 -24.54 10.99
N ASN A 192 -24.14 -23.59 11.73
CA ASN A 192 -24.74 -23.08 12.97
C ASN A 192 -25.82 -22.05 12.61
N VAL A 193 -27.04 -22.27 13.08
CA VAL A 193 -28.21 -21.42 12.82
C VAL A 193 -28.78 -20.80 14.11
N SER A 194 -28.05 -20.89 15.22
CA SER A 194 -28.46 -20.34 16.52
C SER A 194 -28.78 -18.84 16.45
N TRP A 195 -28.09 -18.08 15.59
CA TRP A 195 -28.32 -16.65 15.41
C TRP A 195 -29.73 -16.36 14.87
N LEU A 196 -30.19 -17.14 13.88
CA LEU A 196 -31.50 -16.99 13.23
C LEU A 196 -32.62 -17.10 14.27
N PHE A 197 -32.63 -18.19 15.04
CA PHE A 197 -33.67 -18.46 16.03
C PHE A 197 -33.58 -17.55 17.28
N ARG A 198 -32.38 -17.04 17.62
CA ARG A 198 -32.21 -16.04 18.70
C ARG A 198 -32.72 -14.65 18.37
N LYS A 199 -32.90 -14.32 17.09
CA LYS A 199 -33.43 -13.01 16.64
C LYS A 199 -34.94 -13.06 16.34
N LEU A 200 -35.69 -13.98 16.97
CA LEU A 200 -37.15 -14.09 16.85
C LEU A 200 -37.86 -13.78 18.18
N LYS A 201 -39.07 -13.19 18.13
CA LYS A 201 -40.02 -13.11 19.26
C LYS A 201 -40.66 -14.49 19.51
N ASN A 202 -40.96 -14.85 20.76
CA ASN A 202 -41.36 -16.24 21.13
C ASN A 202 -42.68 -16.71 20.48
N ASP A 203 -43.70 -15.86 20.44
CA ASP A 203 -45.08 -16.36 20.31
C ASP A 203 -45.54 -16.56 18.86
N LYS A 204 -44.86 -15.94 17.89
CA LYS A 204 -45.21 -15.93 16.45
C LYS A 204 -44.06 -16.22 15.49
N ALA A 205 -42.86 -16.58 15.99
CA ALA A 205 -41.63 -16.68 15.18
C ALA A 205 -41.25 -15.40 14.39
N VAL A 206 -41.73 -14.23 14.81
CA VAL A 206 -41.52 -12.94 14.14
C VAL A 206 -40.07 -12.45 14.31
N PRO A 207 -39.39 -11.96 13.26
CA PRO A 207 -38.07 -11.35 13.36
C PRO A 207 -38.03 -10.09 14.25
N ALA A 208 -36.98 -9.98 15.06
CA ALA A 208 -36.72 -8.85 15.96
C ALA A 208 -35.22 -8.46 15.94
N PHE A 209 -34.66 -8.32 14.74
CA PHE A 209 -33.35 -7.71 14.55
C PHE A 209 -33.45 -6.18 14.71
N ALA A 210 -32.73 -5.64 15.69
CA ALA A 210 -32.44 -4.24 15.85
C ALA A 210 -30.91 -4.06 16.00
N VAL A 211 -30.41 -2.86 15.67
CA VAL A 211 -29.03 -2.44 15.92
C VAL A 211 -28.97 -1.65 17.23
N ASP A 212 -28.07 -2.05 18.13
CA ASP A 212 -27.71 -1.20 19.27
C ASP A 212 -26.91 0.01 18.77
N ARG A 213 -27.54 1.20 18.82
CA ARG A 213 -26.96 2.48 18.39
C ARG A 213 -26.15 3.16 19.50
N LEU A 214 -26.17 2.65 20.73
CA LEU A 214 -25.43 3.16 21.89
C LEU A 214 -24.16 2.34 22.19
N ALA A 215 -24.03 1.15 21.61
CA ALA A 215 -22.81 0.35 21.66
C ALA A 215 -21.61 1.13 21.08
N LYS A 216 -20.51 1.22 21.84
CA LYS A 216 -19.28 1.96 21.49
C LYS A 216 -18.69 1.61 20.11
N GLU A 217 -18.85 0.36 19.67
CA GLU A 217 -18.35 -0.10 18.37
C GLU A 217 -19.36 0.05 17.21
N CYS A 218 -20.54 0.63 17.46
CA CYS A 218 -21.51 0.98 16.43
C CYS A 218 -21.08 2.26 15.69
N LYS A 219 -20.43 2.09 14.54
CA LYS A 219 -19.85 3.20 13.76
C LYS A 219 -20.83 3.68 12.69
N THR A 220 -21.47 2.77 11.96
CA THR A 220 -22.49 3.11 10.95
C THR A 220 -23.56 2.01 10.85
N PRO A 221 -24.67 2.22 10.10
CA PRO A 221 -25.64 1.17 9.81
C PRO A 221 -25.03 -0.12 9.23
N ARG A 222 -23.93 -0.04 8.45
CA ARG A 222 -23.20 -1.24 7.96
C ARG A 222 -22.12 -1.71 8.94
N ARG A 223 -21.47 -0.82 9.69
CA ARG A 223 -20.29 -1.11 10.53
C ARG A 223 -20.67 -1.08 12.02
N ASN A 224 -21.27 -2.17 12.47
CA ASN A 224 -21.62 -2.43 13.86
C ASN A 224 -21.64 -3.95 14.13
N GLU A 225 -21.64 -4.32 15.41
CA GLU A 225 -21.54 -5.70 15.88
C GLU A 225 -22.73 -6.59 15.49
N ASP A 226 -23.97 -6.07 15.54
CA ASP A 226 -25.18 -6.84 15.21
C ASP A 226 -25.23 -7.21 13.72
N VAL A 227 -24.95 -6.24 12.84
CA VAL A 227 -24.88 -6.45 11.39
C VAL A 227 -23.69 -7.33 11.01
N GLN A 228 -22.58 -7.27 11.75
CA GLN A 228 -21.45 -8.17 11.50
C GLN A 228 -21.78 -9.62 11.88
N LYS A 229 -22.55 -9.85 12.95
CA LYS A 229 -23.07 -11.19 13.32
C LYS A 229 -24.10 -11.70 12.30
N ALA A 230 -24.98 -10.82 11.82
CA ALA A 230 -25.88 -11.13 10.69
C ALA A 230 -25.09 -11.55 9.44
N TYR A 231 -24.00 -10.85 9.13
CA TYR A 231 -23.16 -11.14 7.97
C TYR A 231 -22.46 -12.50 8.06
N GLN A 232 -21.96 -12.86 9.24
CA GLN A 232 -21.38 -14.18 9.50
C GLN A 232 -22.42 -15.31 9.35
N HIS A 233 -23.63 -15.12 9.86
CA HIS A 233 -24.74 -16.07 9.68
C HIS A 233 -25.12 -16.24 8.20
N CYS A 234 -25.41 -15.14 7.50
CA CYS A 234 -25.79 -15.14 6.09
C CYS A 234 -24.70 -15.76 5.19
N GLU A 235 -23.42 -15.53 5.50
CA GLU A 235 -22.30 -16.17 4.78
C GLU A 235 -22.26 -17.68 4.98
N GLN A 236 -22.32 -18.15 6.24
CA GLN A 236 -22.27 -19.59 6.56
C GLN A 236 -23.49 -20.33 6.00
N LEU A 237 -24.69 -19.71 6.09
CA LEU A 237 -25.92 -20.27 5.55
C LEU A 237 -25.91 -20.34 4.02
N ALA A 238 -25.45 -19.30 3.33
CA ALA A 238 -25.31 -19.30 1.87
C ALA A 238 -24.31 -20.37 1.38
N VAL A 239 -23.19 -20.55 2.09
CA VAL A 239 -22.22 -21.61 1.78
C VAL A 239 -22.83 -23.00 1.98
N PHE A 240 -23.51 -23.24 3.11
CA PHE A 240 -24.19 -24.51 3.36
C PHE A 240 -25.28 -24.82 2.33
N ALA A 241 -26.14 -23.84 2.03
CA ALA A 241 -27.22 -24.00 1.06
C ALA A 241 -26.68 -24.32 -0.35
N LYS A 242 -25.59 -23.65 -0.77
CA LYS A 242 -24.87 -23.96 -2.02
C LYS A 242 -24.21 -25.35 -2.01
N GLN A 243 -23.67 -25.80 -0.89
CA GLN A 243 -23.09 -27.15 -0.78
C GLN A 243 -24.15 -28.24 -0.92
N VAL A 244 -25.28 -28.11 -0.21
CA VAL A 244 -26.38 -29.08 -0.26
C VAL A 244 -27.10 -29.04 -1.61
N SER A 245 -27.39 -27.86 -2.18
CA SER A 245 -28.00 -27.77 -3.51
C SER A 245 -27.09 -28.32 -4.62
N SER A 246 -25.77 -28.10 -4.52
CA SER A 246 -24.78 -28.70 -5.45
C SER A 246 -24.77 -30.23 -5.35
N TYR A 247 -24.79 -30.79 -4.13
CA TYR A 247 -24.87 -32.24 -3.94
C TYR A 247 -26.16 -32.83 -4.55
N LEU A 248 -27.32 -32.25 -4.24
CA LEU A 248 -28.61 -32.68 -4.79
C LEU A 248 -28.65 -32.53 -6.32
N ARG A 249 -28.12 -31.43 -6.89
CA ARG A 249 -28.01 -31.22 -8.34
C ARG A 249 -27.11 -32.26 -9.02
N GLY A 250 -26.13 -32.81 -8.31
CA GLY A 250 -25.33 -33.96 -8.75
C GLY A 250 -26.13 -35.26 -8.92
N LEU A 251 -27.20 -35.46 -8.14
CA LEU A 251 -28.08 -36.64 -8.28
C LEU A 251 -28.84 -36.63 -9.61
N PHE A 252 -29.21 -35.46 -10.12
CA PHE A 252 -29.85 -35.30 -11.43
C PHE A 252 -28.92 -35.76 -12.57
N GLN A 253 -27.63 -35.42 -12.51
CA GLN A 253 -26.64 -35.84 -13.51
C GLN A 253 -26.50 -37.37 -13.57
N ILE A 254 -26.51 -38.02 -12.40
CA ILE A 254 -26.49 -39.49 -12.28
C ILE A 254 -27.76 -40.08 -12.92
N GLN A 255 -28.94 -39.51 -12.64
CA GLN A 255 -30.20 -39.98 -13.22
C GLN A 255 -30.29 -39.73 -14.74
N THR A 256 -29.76 -38.62 -15.28
CA THR A 256 -29.72 -38.39 -16.73
C THR A 256 -28.81 -39.38 -17.46
N THR A 257 -27.76 -39.85 -16.80
CA THR A 257 -26.86 -40.89 -17.35
C THR A 257 -27.58 -42.25 -17.44
N ALA A 258 -28.58 -42.50 -16.59
CA ALA A 258 -29.42 -43.71 -16.58
C ALA A 258 -30.54 -43.70 -17.64
N LYS A 259 -30.23 -43.24 -18.87
CA LYS A 259 -31.10 -43.27 -20.07
C LYS A 259 -32.45 -42.52 -19.96
N LYS A 260 -32.65 -41.63 -18.97
CA LYS A 260 -33.82 -40.71 -18.89
C LYS A 260 -33.41 -39.27 -19.14
N SER A 261 -33.98 -38.62 -20.16
CA SER A 261 -33.86 -37.16 -20.31
C SER A 261 -34.64 -36.44 -19.19
N LEU A 262 -34.08 -35.37 -18.64
CA LEU A 262 -34.70 -34.50 -17.64
C LEU A 262 -34.47 -33.04 -18.04
N ASP A 263 -35.45 -32.17 -17.81
CA ASP A 263 -35.27 -30.75 -18.07
C ASP A 263 -34.44 -30.06 -16.96
N LEU A 264 -33.11 -30.07 -17.12
CA LEU A 264 -32.20 -29.39 -16.20
C LEU A 264 -32.23 -27.85 -16.33
N ALA A 265 -32.97 -27.28 -17.29
CA ALA A 265 -33.21 -25.84 -17.40
C ALA A 265 -34.34 -25.37 -16.48
N ALA A 266 -35.32 -26.23 -16.17
CA ALA A 266 -36.33 -25.96 -15.13
C ALA A 266 -35.71 -25.76 -13.73
N LEU A 267 -34.50 -26.29 -13.48
CA LEU A 267 -33.69 -26.04 -12.27
C LEU A 267 -33.00 -24.66 -12.28
N ARG A 268 -33.65 -23.64 -12.84
CA ARG A 268 -33.29 -22.22 -12.73
C ARG A 268 -34.31 -21.51 -11.84
N ASP A 269 -33.79 -20.70 -10.94
CA ASP A 269 -34.53 -19.92 -9.97
C ASP A 269 -34.71 -18.44 -10.37
N ASP A 270 -34.26 -18.05 -11.57
CA ASP A 270 -34.19 -16.65 -12.05
C ASP A 270 -35.49 -15.85 -11.77
N ASP A 271 -36.66 -16.47 -11.98
CA ASP A 271 -38.00 -15.88 -11.85
C ASP A 271 -38.47 -15.61 -10.40
N LEU A 272 -37.78 -16.12 -9.38
CA LEU A 272 -38.21 -16.00 -7.99
C LEU A 272 -38.06 -14.58 -7.44
N PHE A 273 -39.12 -14.08 -6.80
CA PHE A 273 -39.11 -12.77 -6.15
C PHE A 273 -38.35 -12.82 -4.82
N ILE A 274 -37.46 -11.84 -4.59
CA ILE A 274 -36.68 -11.71 -3.36
C ILE A 274 -37.11 -10.42 -2.64
N PRO A 275 -37.66 -10.49 -1.41
CA PRO A 275 -38.24 -9.34 -0.71
C PRO A 275 -37.18 -8.44 -0.03
N VAL A 276 -35.90 -8.80 -0.12
CA VAL A 276 -34.79 -8.09 0.53
C VAL A 276 -34.19 -7.05 -0.42
N LEU A 277 -34.67 -5.82 -0.32
CA LEU A 277 -34.37 -4.73 -1.26
C LEU A 277 -34.08 -3.40 -0.51
N PRO A 278 -33.06 -2.61 -0.90
CA PRO A 278 -32.75 -1.32 -0.29
C PRO A 278 -33.66 -0.20 -0.87
N VAL A 279 -34.97 -0.34 -0.64
CA VAL A 279 -36.02 0.49 -1.22
C VAL A 279 -36.67 1.36 -0.14
N MET A 280 -37.00 2.60 -0.51
CA MET A 280 -37.75 3.56 0.30
C MET A 280 -38.99 4.00 -0.46
N VAL A 281 -40.00 4.52 0.24
CA VAL A 281 -41.26 4.99 -0.35
C VAL A 281 -41.43 6.47 -0.02
N GLN A 282 -41.67 7.31 -1.03
CA GLN A 282 -41.97 8.72 -0.78
C GLN A 282 -43.48 8.91 -0.57
N SER A 283 -43.95 8.87 0.70
CA SER A 283 -45.36 9.10 1.00
C SER A 283 -45.73 10.60 0.96
N ALA A 284 -46.91 10.91 0.42
CA ALA A 284 -47.44 12.28 0.32
C ALA A 284 -48.54 12.59 1.37
N GLN A 285 -48.84 11.62 2.24
CA GLN A 285 -49.90 11.68 3.25
C GLN A 285 -49.41 11.07 4.56
N GLU A 286 -49.98 11.56 5.68
CA GLU A 286 -49.79 10.97 7.00
C GLU A 286 -50.27 9.51 7.03
N ALA A 287 -49.77 8.73 7.99
CA ALA A 287 -49.97 7.28 8.04
C ALA A 287 -51.48 6.92 8.01
N ILE A 288 -51.91 6.26 6.94
CA ILE A 288 -53.26 5.72 6.80
C ILE A 288 -53.44 4.62 7.84
N GLU A 289 -54.54 4.64 8.57
CA GLU A 289 -54.86 3.67 9.63
C GLU A 289 -54.78 2.23 9.12
N ASP A 290 -54.19 1.34 9.93
CA ASP A 290 -53.97 -0.06 9.58
C ASP A 290 -55.30 -0.82 9.39
N VAL A 291 -55.62 -1.13 8.13
CA VAL A 291 -56.63 -2.16 7.81
C VAL A 291 -56.05 -3.54 8.09
N GLU A 292 -56.75 -4.35 8.88
CA GLU A 292 -56.32 -5.71 9.23
C GLU A 292 -56.20 -6.60 7.97
N MET A 293 -55.10 -7.36 7.87
CA MET A 293 -54.92 -8.35 6.80
C MET A 293 -55.53 -9.70 7.17
N ASP A 294 -56.50 -10.15 6.37
CA ASP A 294 -57.03 -11.51 6.42
C ASP A 294 -56.21 -12.48 5.53
N GLY A 295 -56.11 -13.75 5.94
CA GLY A 295 -55.76 -14.88 5.06
C GLY A 295 -54.39 -14.93 4.37
N GLY A 296 -53.34 -14.27 4.87
CA GLY A 296 -52.02 -14.24 4.21
C GLY A 296 -51.31 -15.60 4.06
N GLU A 297 -50.67 -15.85 2.90
CA GLU A 297 -50.06 -17.16 2.56
C GLU A 297 -48.68 -17.47 3.19
N ALA A 298 -48.02 -16.48 3.80
CA ALA A 298 -46.67 -16.61 4.36
C ALA A 298 -46.71 -16.96 5.86
N LEU A 299 -45.89 -17.93 6.28
CA LEU A 299 -45.90 -18.48 7.64
C LEU A 299 -45.10 -17.63 8.64
N VAL A 300 -44.08 -16.91 8.18
CA VAL A 300 -43.31 -15.94 8.97
C VAL A 300 -43.46 -14.56 8.35
N LEU A 301 -43.93 -13.63 9.17
CA LEU A 301 -44.15 -12.22 8.85
C LEU A 301 -43.24 -11.33 9.70
N VAL A 302 -43.04 -10.09 9.27
CA VAL A 302 -42.38 -9.03 10.02
C VAL A 302 -43.42 -8.23 10.80
N GLU A 303 -43.04 -7.73 11.99
CA GLU A 303 -43.79 -6.74 12.77
C GLU A 303 -42.95 -5.47 12.92
N ALA A 304 -43.50 -4.42 13.54
CA ALA A 304 -42.72 -3.27 13.96
C ALA A 304 -41.54 -3.69 14.87
N VAL A 305 -40.37 -3.11 14.61
CA VAL A 305 -39.13 -3.31 15.39
C VAL A 305 -39.06 -2.34 16.58
N ARG A 306 -39.72 -1.17 16.44
CA ARG A 306 -39.74 -0.04 17.38
C ARG A 306 -41.10 0.65 17.23
N ASP A 307 -41.92 0.67 18.28
CA ASP A 307 -43.31 1.16 18.17
C ASP A 307 -43.41 2.69 17.97
N GLU A 308 -42.37 3.43 18.35
CA GLU A 308 -42.28 4.90 18.23
C GLU A 308 -41.58 5.38 16.93
N ALA A 309 -41.09 4.47 16.09
CA ALA A 309 -40.22 4.81 14.95
C ALA A 309 -40.99 5.20 13.68
N HIS A 310 -41.84 6.22 13.77
CA HIS A 310 -42.54 6.78 12.61
C HIS A 310 -41.57 7.46 11.64
N SER A 311 -41.35 6.85 10.48
CA SER A 311 -40.64 7.44 9.36
C SER A 311 -41.51 7.37 8.10
N ASN A 312 -41.77 8.52 7.49
CA ASN A 312 -42.59 8.65 6.29
C ASN A 312 -41.89 8.14 5.02
N VAL A 313 -40.67 7.61 5.16
CA VAL A 313 -39.79 7.21 4.04
C VAL A 313 -39.53 5.69 4.00
N GLN A 314 -39.85 4.97 5.08
CA GLN A 314 -39.74 3.51 5.15
C GLN A 314 -40.89 2.80 4.43
N LEU A 315 -40.65 1.58 3.96
CA LEU A 315 -41.73 0.61 3.67
C LEU A 315 -42.50 0.32 4.96
N THR A 316 -43.82 0.24 4.92
CA THR A 316 -44.58 -0.14 6.13
C THR A 316 -44.40 -1.61 6.46
N VAL A 317 -44.82 -1.99 7.67
CA VAL A 317 -44.91 -3.41 8.08
C VAL A 317 -45.83 -4.18 7.13
N GLN A 318 -46.94 -3.57 6.70
CA GLN A 318 -47.84 -4.17 5.71
C GLN A 318 -47.15 -4.38 4.35
N ASP A 319 -46.46 -3.36 3.84
CA ASP A 319 -45.75 -3.44 2.55
C ASP A 319 -44.71 -4.56 2.58
N SER A 320 -43.90 -4.61 3.64
CA SER A 320 -42.89 -5.65 3.87
C SER A 320 -43.51 -7.05 3.88
N ASN A 321 -44.70 -7.20 4.46
CA ASN A 321 -45.43 -8.47 4.50
C ASN A 321 -46.07 -8.84 3.15
N ARG A 322 -46.52 -7.87 2.34
CA ARG A 322 -46.95 -8.14 0.95
C ARG A 322 -45.79 -8.64 0.09
N LEU A 323 -44.59 -8.07 0.25
CA LEU A 323 -43.38 -8.55 -0.45
C LEU A 323 -43.03 -10.00 -0.07
N LEU A 324 -43.14 -10.36 1.21
CA LEU A 324 -42.93 -11.73 1.71
C LEU A 324 -44.03 -12.72 1.22
N GLN A 325 -45.26 -12.26 1.05
CA GLN A 325 -46.34 -13.08 0.49
C GLN A 325 -46.11 -13.38 -1.00
N GLU A 326 -45.63 -12.42 -1.80
CA GLU A 326 -45.31 -12.65 -3.22
C GLU A 326 -44.06 -13.54 -3.41
N GLU A 327 -43.08 -13.50 -2.49
CA GLU A 327 -42.01 -14.49 -2.42
C GLU A 327 -42.58 -15.91 -2.22
N VAL A 328 -43.41 -16.12 -1.20
CA VAL A 328 -44.00 -17.43 -0.91
C VAL A 328 -44.88 -17.92 -2.06
N ARG A 329 -45.62 -17.02 -2.70
CA ARG A 329 -46.44 -17.31 -3.89
C ARG A 329 -45.60 -17.73 -5.09
N THR A 330 -44.51 -17.02 -5.40
CA THR A 330 -43.62 -17.38 -6.53
C THR A 330 -42.87 -18.69 -6.27
N LEU A 331 -42.46 -18.95 -5.02
CA LEU A 331 -41.94 -20.26 -4.59
C LEU A 331 -42.96 -21.40 -4.79
N LYS A 332 -44.24 -21.20 -4.41
CA LYS A 332 -45.31 -22.20 -4.63
C LYS A 332 -45.65 -22.41 -6.11
N SER A 333 -45.63 -21.35 -6.93
CA SER A 333 -45.77 -21.47 -8.38
C SER A 333 -44.66 -22.37 -8.94
N LYS A 334 -43.41 -22.06 -8.61
CA LYS A 334 -42.24 -22.86 -9.04
C LYS A 334 -42.30 -24.30 -8.52
N GLN A 335 -42.87 -24.53 -7.32
CA GLN A 335 -43.11 -25.89 -6.81
C GLN A 335 -44.09 -26.69 -7.69
N THR A 336 -45.12 -26.04 -8.21
CA THR A 336 -46.07 -26.62 -9.18
C THR A 336 -45.38 -26.92 -10.51
N ASP A 337 -44.66 -25.95 -11.08
CA ASP A 337 -43.92 -26.10 -12.35
C ASP A 337 -42.95 -27.31 -12.30
N LEU A 338 -42.21 -27.44 -11.19
CA LEU A 338 -41.28 -28.55 -10.95
C LEU A 338 -42.00 -29.89 -10.70
N ALA A 339 -43.24 -29.87 -10.24
CA ALA A 339 -44.06 -31.07 -10.07
C ALA A 339 -44.63 -31.61 -11.40
N GLU A 340 -44.69 -30.78 -12.44
CA GLU A 340 -44.96 -31.20 -13.82
C GLU A 340 -43.67 -31.62 -14.56
N ALA A 341 -42.56 -30.88 -14.36
CA ALA A 341 -41.30 -31.13 -15.06
C ALA A 341 -40.51 -32.36 -14.56
N PHE A 342 -40.70 -32.79 -13.30
CA PHE A 342 -39.91 -33.86 -12.68
C PHE A 342 -40.76 -35.04 -12.18
N PRO A 343 -40.26 -36.29 -12.27
CA PRO A 343 -40.98 -37.48 -11.83
C PRO A 343 -41.21 -37.47 -10.32
N ALA A 344 -42.19 -38.26 -9.86
CA ALA A 344 -42.43 -38.50 -8.43
C ALA A 344 -41.43 -39.49 -7.82
N ASP A 345 -40.91 -40.43 -8.62
CA ASP A 345 -40.08 -41.56 -8.19
C ASP A 345 -38.76 -41.65 -8.97
N GLY A 346 -37.71 -42.10 -8.27
CA GLY A 346 -36.35 -42.23 -8.80
C GLY A 346 -35.28 -41.82 -7.79
N LEU A 347 -34.13 -41.39 -8.30
CA LEU A 347 -33.03 -40.81 -7.54
C LEU A 347 -33.12 -39.28 -7.47
N ALA A 348 -33.68 -38.66 -8.50
CA ALA A 348 -33.90 -37.22 -8.60
C ALA A 348 -35.35 -36.96 -9.03
N THR A 349 -36.16 -36.45 -8.10
CA THR A 349 -37.60 -36.28 -8.24
C THR A 349 -37.98 -34.81 -8.07
N ARG A 350 -39.26 -34.47 -8.22
CA ARG A 350 -39.78 -33.14 -7.89
C ARG A 350 -39.43 -32.66 -6.46
N ALA A 351 -39.20 -33.57 -5.51
CA ALA A 351 -38.77 -33.22 -4.15
C ALA A 351 -37.32 -32.73 -4.11
N GLU A 352 -36.37 -33.45 -4.71
CA GLU A 352 -34.98 -33.00 -4.84
C GLU A 352 -34.90 -31.72 -5.70
N ALA A 353 -35.77 -31.56 -6.70
CA ALA A 353 -35.78 -30.40 -7.58
C ALA A 353 -36.20 -29.12 -6.84
N PHE A 354 -37.27 -29.20 -6.06
CA PHE A 354 -37.69 -28.09 -5.20
C PHE A 354 -36.69 -27.80 -4.08
N ALA A 355 -36.07 -28.84 -3.49
CA ALA A 355 -35.01 -28.68 -2.50
C ALA A 355 -33.77 -27.94 -3.05
N VAL A 356 -33.37 -28.23 -4.30
CA VAL A 356 -32.32 -27.48 -5.00
C VAL A 356 -32.69 -26.00 -5.16
N ILE A 357 -33.90 -25.71 -5.64
CA ILE A 357 -34.38 -24.35 -5.90
C ILE A 357 -34.53 -23.51 -4.61
N ALA A 358 -35.15 -24.05 -3.56
CA ALA A 358 -35.32 -23.32 -2.30
C ALA A 358 -33.98 -23.04 -1.60
N LEU A 359 -32.99 -23.94 -1.70
CA LEU A 359 -31.64 -23.70 -1.18
C LEU A 359 -30.84 -22.71 -2.03
N GLN A 360 -31.02 -22.69 -3.35
CA GLN A 360 -30.50 -21.61 -4.21
C GLN A 360 -31.10 -20.25 -3.81
N HIS A 361 -32.42 -20.21 -3.59
CA HIS A 361 -33.15 -19.01 -3.13
C HIS A 361 -32.61 -18.50 -1.78
N VAL A 362 -32.49 -19.35 -0.76
CA VAL A 362 -31.86 -18.98 0.53
C VAL A 362 -30.46 -18.38 0.33
N SER A 363 -29.64 -18.93 -0.58
CA SER A 363 -28.33 -18.35 -0.88
C SER A 363 -28.40 -17.02 -1.63
N ARG A 364 -29.42 -16.76 -2.44
CA ARG A 364 -29.64 -15.46 -3.11
C ARG A 364 -30.20 -14.42 -2.15
N VAL A 365 -31.10 -14.79 -1.25
CA VAL A 365 -31.61 -13.94 -0.16
C VAL A 365 -30.44 -13.43 0.69
N CYS A 366 -29.51 -14.32 1.09
CA CYS A 366 -28.30 -13.93 1.82
C CYS A 366 -27.38 -12.98 1.01
N ALA A 367 -27.27 -13.18 -0.30
CA ALA A 367 -26.46 -12.33 -1.18
C ALA A 367 -27.10 -10.96 -1.43
N ASN A 368 -28.40 -10.90 -1.73
CA ASN A 368 -29.17 -9.66 -1.87
C ASN A 368 -29.19 -8.87 -0.57
N TRP A 369 -29.29 -9.52 0.59
CA TRP A 369 -29.13 -8.88 1.89
C TRP A 369 -27.74 -8.23 2.04
N ALA A 370 -26.67 -8.96 1.71
CA ALA A 370 -25.31 -8.44 1.80
C ALA A 370 -25.08 -7.26 0.82
N ASP A 371 -25.64 -7.33 -0.37
CA ASP A 371 -25.64 -6.25 -1.36
C ASP A 371 -26.45 -5.04 -0.89
N ALA A 372 -27.63 -5.23 -0.25
CA ALA A 372 -28.49 -4.18 0.26
C ALA A 372 -27.87 -3.41 1.44
N VAL A 373 -27.27 -4.09 2.42
CA VAL A 373 -26.56 -3.41 3.52
C VAL A 373 -25.22 -2.82 3.03
N GLY A 374 -24.63 -3.37 1.95
CA GLY A 374 -23.50 -2.77 1.24
C GLY A 374 -23.87 -1.45 0.54
N TYR A 375 -25.03 -1.40 -0.13
CA TYR A 375 -25.58 -0.22 -0.79
C TYR A 375 -25.74 0.96 0.17
N VAL A 376 -26.09 0.72 1.45
CA VAL A 376 -26.18 1.80 2.46
C VAL A 376 -24.82 2.45 2.76
N GLU A 377 -23.71 1.71 2.67
CA GLU A 377 -22.35 2.28 2.81
C GLU A 377 -21.91 3.04 1.55
N ASP A 378 -22.27 2.53 0.37
CA ASP A 378 -22.01 3.17 -0.92
C ASP A 378 -22.80 4.48 -1.10
N MET A 379 -24.07 4.49 -0.68
CA MET A 379 -24.93 5.67 -0.59
C MET A 379 -24.30 6.75 0.30
N LEU A 380 -23.67 6.38 1.43
CA LEU A 380 -22.92 7.33 2.27
C LEU A 380 -21.69 7.90 1.54
N ARG A 381 -20.98 7.13 0.70
CA ARG A 381 -19.87 7.63 -0.13
C ARG A 381 -20.35 8.66 -1.15
N LYS A 382 -21.43 8.34 -1.86
CA LYS A 382 -22.05 9.21 -2.87
C LYS A 382 -22.58 10.50 -2.26
N GLN A 383 -23.28 10.42 -1.13
CA GLN A 383 -23.79 11.60 -0.42
C GLN A 383 -22.65 12.49 0.10
N LEU A 384 -21.55 11.92 0.63
CA LEU A 384 -20.37 12.69 1.03
C LEU A 384 -19.68 13.37 -0.16
N ALA A 385 -19.45 12.64 -1.26
CA ALA A 385 -18.83 13.19 -2.47
C ALA A 385 -19.70 14.29 -3.11
N ALA A 386 -21.02 14.12 -3.14
CA ALA A 386 -21.95 15.12 -3.63
C ALA A 386 -21.98 16.38 -2.75
N ALA A 387 -21.96 16.23 -1.42
CA ALA A 387 -21.93 17.36 -0.49
C ALA A 387 -20.62 18.17 -0.55
N ILE A 388 -19.51 17.54 -0.94
CA ILE A 388 -18.20 18.18 -1.16
C ILE A 388 -18.03 18.68 -2.61
N GLY A 389 -18.83 18.15 -3.55
CA GLY A 389 -18.70 18.37 -5.00
C GLY A 389 -17.64 17.50 -5.69
N LYS A 390 -16.90 16.67 -4.94
CA LYS A 390 -15.97 15.65 -5.44
C LYS A 390 -15.57 14.66 -4.34
N GLU A 391 -14.94 13.54 -4.72
CA GLU A 391 -14.19 12.72 -3.76
C GLU A 391 -12.90 13.42 -3.29
N VAL A 392 -12.51 13.20 -2.03
CA VAL A 392 -11.39 13.88 -1.37
C VAL A 392 -10.12 13.04 -1.49
N SER A 393 -9.13 13.52 -2.26
CA SER A 393 -7.81 12.90 -2.32
C SER A 393 -6.96 13.20 -1.07
N PRO A 394 -5.92 12.40 -0.77
CA PRO A 394 -4.93 12.73 0.26
C PRO A 394 -4.22 14.09 0.03
N ALA A 395 -4.08 14.52 -1.22
CA ALA A 395 -3.50 15.82 -1.57
C ALA A 395 -4.46 16.98 -1.27
N ASP A 396 -5.77 16.80 -1.52
CA ASP A 396 -6.80 17.75 -1.09
C ASP A 396 -6.85 17.89 0.43
N PHE A 397 -6.73 16.78 1.14
CA PHE A 397 -6.65 16.77 2.60
C PHE A 397 -5.39 17.52 3.09
N ALA A 398 -4.21 17.30 2.48
CA ALA A 398 -2.99 18.06 2.79
C ALA A 398 -3.16 19.57 2.58
N ALA A 399 -3.74 19.97 1.44
CA ALA A 399 -4.02 21.36 1.12
C ALA A 399 -5.02 21.99 2.11
N TYR A 400 -6.08 21.25 2.49
CA TYR A 400 -7.02 21.67 3.51
C TYR A 400 -6.35 21.87 4.87
N MET A 401 -5.50 20.94 5.33
CA MET A 401 -4.81 21.07 6.62
C MET A 401 -3.89 22.30 6.64
N ARG A 402 -3.20 22.62 5.54
CA ARG A 402 -2.37 23.84 5.40
C ARG A 402 -3.19 25.14 5.48
N PHE A 403 -4.44 25.11 5.01
CA PHE A 403 -5.39 26.22 5.20
C PHE A 403 -5.94 26.28 6.63
N HIS A 404 -6.30 25.13 7.21
CA HIS A 404 -6.82 24.99 8.57
C HIS A 404 -5.84 25.49 9.63
N TYR A 405 -4.54 25.21 9.50
CA TYR A 405 -3.51 25.72 10.41
C TYR A 405 -3.50 27.26 10.54
N ARG A 406 -3.89 28.00 9.49
CA ARG A 406 -4.02 29.48 9.52
C ARG A 406 -5.20 29.97 10.37
N LYS A 407 -6.19 29.12 10.59
CA LYS A 407 -7.30 29.35 11.52
C LYS A 407 -6.94 28.91 12.93
N LEU A 408 -6.27 27.78 13.07
CA LEU A 408 -5.90 27.15 14.33
C LEU A 408 -4.83 27.92 15.13
N PHE A 409 -3.64 28.13 14.56
CA PHE A 409 -2.48 28.65 15.29
C PHE A 409 -2.45 30.19 15.37
N HIS A 410 -1.85 30.73 16.43
CA HIS A 410 -1.37 32.11 16.45
C HIS A 410 -0.25 32.32 15.42
N GLU A 411 -0.12 33.54 14.88
CA GLU A 411 0.83 33.87 13.80
C GLU A 411 2.30 33.57 14.14
N ALA A 412 2.68 33.71 15.40
CA ALA A 412 4.02 33.36 15.89
C ALA A 412 4.36 31.87 15.71
N PHE A 413 3.39 30.99 15.93
CA PHE A 413 3.52 29.53 15.93
C PHE A 413 2.96 28.86 14.65
N LEU A 414 2.45 29.65 13.72
CA LEU A 414 1.92 29.17 12.45
C LEU A 414 3.01 28.37 11.68
N PRO A 415 2.74 27.12 11.27
CA PRO A 415 3.69 26.32 10.50
C PRO A 415 4.13 27.01 9.19
N LYS A 416 5.44 27.05 8.93
CA LYS A 416 6.08 27.83 7.85
C LYS A 416 6.72 26.90 6.80
N PRO A 417 6.73 27.27 5.51
CA PRO A 417 7.46 26.52 4.50
C PRO A 417 8.95 26.44 4.84
N LEU A 418 9.56 25.25 4.75
CA LEU A 418 10.99 25.03 4.93
C LEU A 418 11.71 25.46 3.66
N CYS A 419 11.89 26.79 3.52
CA CYS A 419 12.63 27.45 2.46
C CYS A 419 13.36 28.68 3.04
N PHE A 420 14.66 28.54 3.26
CA PHE A 420 15.49 29.53 3.94
C PHE A 420 16.42 30.22 2.95
N SER A 421 16.50 31.55 3.04
CA SER A 421 17.39 32.37 2.22
C SER A 421 18.73 32.56 2.91
N VAL A 422 19.78 31.95 2.38
CA VAL A 422 21.14 32.00 2.93
C VAL A 422 21.72 33.39 2.64
N ARG A 423 21.97 34.20 3.68
CA ARG A 423 22.48 35.58 3.58
C ARG A 423 23.39 35.92 4.75
N ARG A 424 24.35 36.83 4.53
CA ARG A 424 25.33 37.26 5.54
C ARG A 424 24.67 38.01 6.70
N SER A 425 23.73 38.89 6.36
CA SER A 425 22.95 39.76 7.23
C SER A 425 21.63 40.10 6.53
N ASP A 426 20.65 40.63 7.27
CA ASP A 426 19.36 41.06 6.70
C ASP A 426 19.48 42.21 5.68
N THR A 427 20.58 42.97 5.71
CA THR A 427 20.89 44.02 4.74
C THR A 427 21.43 43.51 3.40
N HIS A 428 21.87 42.24 3.34
CA HIS A 428 22.46 41.66 2.14
C HIS A 428 21.46 40.87 1.30
N SER A 429 21.67 40.88 -0.03
CA SER A 429 20.97 39.98 -0.93
C SER A 429 21.38 38.53 -0.65
N PRO A 430 20.45 37.55 -0.74
CA PRO A 430 20.77 36.18 -0.37
C PRO A 430 21.69 35.51 -1.40
N GLU A 431 22.75 34.89 -0.90
CA GLU A 431 23.76 34.14 -1.67
C GLU A 431 23.21 32.78 -2.16
N GLY A 432 22.16 32.25 -1.51
CA GLY A 432 21.48 31.02 -1.94
C GLY A 432 20.15 30.77 -1.25
N THR A 433 19.54 29.61 -1.52
CA THR A 433 18.35 29.10 -0.82
C THR A 433 18.49 27.62 -0.49
N LEU A 434 18.05 27.24 0.72
CA LEU A 434 17.91 25.85 1.18
C LEU A 434 16.42 25.53 1.36
N SER A 435 15.92 24.48 0.72
CA SER A 435 14.55 23.99 0.87
C SER A 435 14.50 22.47 1.02
N ILE A 436 13.47 21.95 1.68
CA ILE A 436 13.05 20.55 1.50
C ILE A 436 11.73 20.60 0.75
N GLU A 437 11.71 20.02 -0.44
CA GLU A 437 10.61 20.09 -1.40
C GLU A 437 9.92 18.74 -1.53
N GLU A 438 8.59 18.74 -1.45
CA GLU A 438 7.73 17.61 -1.77
C GLU A 438 7.31 17.65 -3.25
N ASP A 439 7.27 16.49 -3.89
CA ASP A 439 6.71 16.31 -5.24
C ASP A 439 5.18 16.31 -5.15
N VAL A 440 4.55 17.45 -5.49
CA VAL A 440 3.10 17.62 -5.42
C VAL A 440 2.45 17.23 -6.74
N VAL A 441 1.53 16.27 -6.68
CA VAL A 441 0.60 15.98 -7.78
C VAL A 441 -0.40 17.13 -7.88
N GLY A 442 -0.24 17.98 -8.91
CA GLY A 442 -1.18 19.07 -9.17
C GLY A 442 -2.60 18.56 -9.49
N PRO A 443 -3.66 19.38 -9.24
CA PRO A 443 -5.02 19.02 -9.61
C PRO A 443 -5.14 18.89 -11.14
N GLY A 444 -5.14 17.64 -11.61
CA GLY A 444 -5.01 17.30 -13.04
C GLY A 444 -3.95 16.23 -13.34
N GLY A 445 -3.13 15.82 -12.37
CA GLY A 445 -2.20 14.67 -12.49
C GLY A 445 -0.89 14.96 -13.22
N ASP A 446 -0.95 15.70 -14.34
CA ASP A 446 0.16 15.85 -15.31
C ASP A 446 1.26 16.85 -14.93
N SER A 447 1.21 17.44 -13.73
CA SER A 447 2.23 18.40 -13.25
C SER A 447 2.80 18.00 -11.90
N ASN A 448 4.05 17.50 -11.92
CA ASN A 448 4.84 17.25 -10.73
C ASN A 448 5.50 18.57 -10.29
N ILE A 449 4.77 19.35 -9.49
CA ILE A 449 5.23 20.66 -9.00
C ILE A 449 5.92 20.43 -7.66
N LYS A 450 7.24 20.65 -7.61
CA LYS A 450 7.97 20.66 -6.34
C LYS A 450 7.58 21.88 -5.51
N SER A 451 7.20 21.67 -4.25
CA SER A 451 6.85 22.75 -3.33
C SER A 451 7.50 22.54 -1.95
N PRO A 452 7.96 23.59 -1.23
CA PRO A 452 8.60 23.40 0.06
C PRO A 452 7.63 22.85 1.13
N ILE A 453 8.06 21.83 1.87
CA ILE A 453 7.27 21.24 2.97
C ILE A 453 6.96 22.28 4.04
N VAL A 454 5.80 22.18 4.69
CA VAL A 454 5.41 23.07 5.78
C VAL A 454 5.79 22.43 7.12
N THR A 455 6.50 23.17 7.97
CA THR A 455 7.04 22.68 9.26
C THR A 455 6.71 23.62 10.42
N MET A 456 6.56 23.07 11.62
CA MET A 456 6.55 23.86 12.86
C MET A 456 8.01 24.19 13.21
N VAL A 457 8.34 25.47 13.46
CA VAL A 457 9.74 25.92 13.55
C VAL A 457 10.00 26.75 14.81
N ALA A 458 10.84 26.24 15.70
CA ALA A 458 11.48 27.04 16.74
C ALA A 458 12.87 27.48 16.26
N SER A 459 13.21 28.76 16.43
CA SER A 459 14.49 29.34 15.99
C SER A 459 15.21 30.01 17.15
N ALA A 460 16.52 29.82 17.25
CA ALA A 460 17.40 30.43 18.25
C ALA A 460 18.60 31.09 17.55
N ALA A 461 18.68 32.43 17.62
CA ALA A 461 19.73 33.20 16.93
C ALA A 461 21.10 33.05 17.60
N GLU A 462 21.16 33.19 18.93
CA GLU A 462 22.39 33.04 19.72
C GLU A 462 22.39 31.68 20.43
N SER A 463 22.90 30.66 19.76
CA SER A 463 23.01 29.30 20.31
C SER A 463 24.44 28.99 20.77
N ALA A 464 24.61 28.30 21.90
CA ALA A 464 25.92 27.91 22.43
C ALA A 464 26.71 27.07 21.39
N PRO A 465 28.01 27.35 21.14
CA PRO A 465 28.73 26.80 19.99
C PRO A 465 28.79 25.27 20.00
N MET A 466 28.77 24.68 18.80
CA MET A 466 28.89 23.24 18.57
C MET A 466 30.20 22.92 17.86
N THR A 467 30.62 21.66 17.92
CA THR A 467 31.79 21.15 17.20
C THR A 467 31.43 20.03 16.23
N PHE A 468 32.29 19.80 15.25
CA PHE A 468 32.27 18.59 14.42
C PHE A 468 33.70 18.15 14.02
N PRO A 469 33.95 16.84 13.82
CA PRO A 469 35.26 16.35 13.41
C PRO A 469 35.55 16.70 11.93
N LEU A 470 36.69 17.34 11.71
CA LEU A 470 37.31 17.52 10.40
C LEU A 470 38.23 16.33 10.06
N SER A 471 38.97 15.86 11.07
CA SER A 471 39.87 14.71 10.99
C SER A 471 39.86 13.93 12.32
N ALA A 472 40.66 12.86 12.43
CA ALA A 472 40.82 12.11 13.68
C ALA A 472 41.50 12.93 14.82
N SER A 473 42.14 14.05 14.51
CA SER A 473 42.84 14.93 15.46
C SER A 473 42.20 16.31 15.63
N THR A 474 41.34 16.71 14.69
CA THR A 474 40.98 18.12 14.48
C THR A 474 39.47 18.29 14.45
N ASN A 475 38.94 19.14 15.33
CA ASN A 475 37.53 19.51 15.37
C ASN A 475 37.35 20.98 14.95
N ILE A 476 36.35 21.25 14.11
CA ILE A 476 35.91 22.61 13.82
C ILE A 476 34.85 23.02 14.84
N THR A 477 34.92 24.24 15.34
CA THR A 477 33.87 24.86 16.17
C THR A 477 33.02 25.78 15.29
N PHE A 478 31.69 25.77 15.46
CA PHE A 478 30.76 26.64 14.76
C PHE A 478 29.69 27.25 15.67
N GLY A 479 29.31 28.50 15.36
CA GLY A 479 28.17 29.21 15.94
C GLY A 479 27.19 29.68 14.85
N GLY A 480 26.20 30.47 15.26
CA GLY A 480 25.15 31.01 14.40
C GLY A 480 23.76 30.41 14.68
N GLU A 481 22.82 30.67 13.77
CA GLU A 481 21.39 30.39 13.96
C GLU A 481 21.09 28.88 14.00
N ARG A 482 20.12 28.49 14.83
CA ARG A 482 19.59 27.12 14.89
C ARG A 482 18.08 27.11 14.71
N HIS A 483 17.61 26.20 13.88
CA HIS A 483 16.19 26.02 13.58
C HIS A 483 15.80 24.56 13.82
N LEU A 484 14.89 24.33 14.77
CA LEU A 484 14.29 23.02 15.01
C LEU A 484 12.96 22.94 14.25
N HIS A 485 12.90 22.02 13.29
CA HIS A 485 11.76 21.77 12.42
C HIS A 485 11.06 20.47 12.81
N ALA A 486 9.76 20.54 13.13
CA ALA A 486 8.89 19.37 13.09
C ALA A 486 8.10 19.32 11.78
N TRP A 487 8.19 18.20 11.08
CA TRP A 487 7.36 17.87 9.92
C TRP A 487 6.38 16.75 10.30
N LEU A 488 5.09 16.98 10.09
CA LEU A 488 4.06 15.94 10.18
C LEU A 488 3.62 15.54 8.77
N SER A 489 3.99 14.31 8.39
CA SER A 489 3.43 13.61 7.24
C SER A 489 2.11 12.95 7.62
N HIS A 490 1.24 12.68 6.65
CA HIS A 490 0.07 11.82 6.83
C HIS A 490 -0.06 10.84 5.65
N GLN A 491 -0.31 9.57 5.95
CA GLN A 491 -0.41 8.51 4.95
C GLN A 491 -1.73 7.75 5.13
N PHE A 492 -2.53 7.72 4.06
CA PHE A 492 -3.74 6.92 3.98
C PHE A 492 -3.46 5.57 3.31
N SER A 493 -4.30 4.58 3.58
CA SER A 493 -4.15 3.25 2.96
C SER A 493 -4.27 3.30 1.43
N GLY A 494 -3.48 2.46 0.76
CA GLY A 494 -3.31 2.49 -0.70
C GLY A 494 -2.42 3.62 -1.24
N GLN A 495 -2.03 4.60 -0.41
CA GLN A 495 -1.21 5.74 -0.84
C GLN A 495 0.29 5.42 -0.80
N SER A 496 1.00 5.66 -1.91
CA SER A 496 2.46 5.74 -1.93
C SER A 496 2.96 6.86 -1.00
N GLY A 497 4.06 6.62 -0.28
CA GLY A 497 4.66 7.61 0.61
C GLY A 497 5.10 8.89 -0.12
N CYS A 498 5.10 10.01 0.61
CA CYS A 498 5.56 11.30 0.09
C CYS A 498 7.02 11.22 -0.38
N GLN A 499 7.30 11.67 -1.61
CA GLN A 499 8.67 11.82 -2.09
C GLN A 499 9.18 13.21 -1.73
N LEU A 500 10.27 13.26 -0.96
CA LEU A 500 10.95 14.49 -0.57
C LEU A 500 12.31 14.62 -1.26
N SER A 501 12.71 15.86 -1.52
CA SER A 501 14.06 16.23 -1.96
C SER A 501 14.59 17.37 -1.09
N LEU A 502 15.77 17.22 -0.49
CA LEU A 502 16.53 18.38 -0.02
C LEU A 502 17.11 19.07 -1.25
N VAL A 503 16.80 20.36 -1.43
CA VAL A 503 17.25 21.15 -2.57
C VAL A 503 18.01 22.39 -2.08
N ALA A 504 19.19 22.61 -2.65
CA ALA A 504 20.05 23.72 -2.30
C ALA A 504 20.53 24.42 -3.58
N ARG A 505 20.20 25.70 -3.72
CA ARG A 505 20.43 26.52 -4.92
C ARG A 505 21.34 27.69 -4.58
N ALA A 506 22.50 27.81 -5.22
CA ALA A 506 23.33 29.01 -5.12
C ALA A 506 22.84 30.09 -6.11
N ARG A 507 23.08 31.38 -5.81
CA ARG A 507 22.95 32.44 -6.81
C ARG A 507 24.21 32.54 -7.68
N GLN A 508 24.14 33.37 -8.72
CA GLN A 508 25.30 33.70 -9.55
C GLN A 508 26.38 34.36 -8.67
N PHE A 509 27.66 34.02 -8.89
CA PHE A 509 28.81 34.54 -8.13
C PHE A 509 28.73 34.35 -6.61
N SER A 510 27.90 33.41 -6.16
CA SER A 510 27.72 33.06 -4.75
C SER A 510 28.25 31.65 -4.49
N SER A 511 28.68 31.37 -3.26
CA SER A 511 29.24 30.08 -2.87
C SER A 511 28.89 29.75 -1.42
N MET A 512 28.33 28.56 -1.21
CA MET A 512 27.98 28.03 0.11
C MET A 512 28.32 26.54 0.20
N LEU A 513 28.56 26.08 1.42
CA LEU A 513 28.86 24.68 1.71
C LEU A 513 27.71 24.09 2.52
N VAL A 514 27.20 22.94 2.09
CA VAL A 514 26.10 22.23 2.75
C VAL A 514 26.60 20.90 3.31
N LEU A 515 26.49 20.75 4.62
CA LEU A 515 26.80 19.55 5.39
C LEU A 515 25.48 18.85 5.79
N ILE A 516 25.40 17.54 5.63
CA ILE A 516 24.24 16.73 6.03
C ILE A 516 24.71 15.63 6.96
N GLY A 517 24.06 15.52 8.11
CA GLY A 517 24.57 14.76 9.24
C GLY A 517 23.53 14.49 10.32
N ARG A 518 24.01 14.23 11.53
CA ARG A 518 23.20 13.99 12.73
C ARG A 518 23.67 14.88 13.87
N VAL A 519 22.76 15.21 14.79
CA VAL A 519 23.15 15.82 16.07
C VAL A 519 23.54 14.70 17.02
N ALA A 520 24.79 14.68 17.46
CA ALA A 520 25.37 13.61 18.27
C ALA A 520 25.38 13.93 19.79
N SER A 521 25.36 15.21 20.14
CA SER A 521 25.13 15.70 21.51
C SER A 521 24.63 17.15 21.47
N ALA A 522 24.27 17.72 22.63
CA ALA A 522 23.98 19.15 22.79
C ALA A 522 25.07 20.09 22.21
N THR A 523 26.31 19.60 22.08
CA THR A 523 27.47 20.36 21.61
C THR A 523 28.16 19.76 20.38
N SER A 524 27.64 18.67 19.79
CA SER A 524 28.33 17.93 18.72
C SER A 524 27.43 17.59 17.52
N PHE A 525 27.98 17.77 16.32
CA PHE A 525 27.36 17.43 15.03
C PHE A 525 28.25 16.44 14.26
N ASP A 526 27.64 15.43 13.63
CA ASP A 526 28.32 14.39 12.84
C ASP A 526 28.00 14.54 11.34
N PRO A 527 28.86 15.24 10.57
CA PRO A 527 28.67 15.47 9.13
C PRO A 527 29.03 14.23 8.28
N LYS A 528 28.01 13.42 7.98
CA LYS A 528 28.15 12.24 7.11
C LYS A 528 28.42 12.58 5.64
N TYR A 529 27.85 13.69 5.16
CA TYR A 529 27.93 14.14 3.76
C TYR A 529 28.23 15.63 3.69
N ALA A 530 28.91 16.06 2.63
CA ALA A 530 29.20 17.47 2.36
C ALA A 530 29.21 17.73 0.84
N ALA A 531 28.82 18.94 0.43
CA ALA A 531 28.89 19.38 -0.96
C ALA A 531 29.15 20.90 -1.04
N ILE A 532 29.87 21.32 -2.08
CA ILE A 532 30.09 22.74 -2.42
C ILE A 532 29.11 23.14 -3.52
N ILE A 533 28.40 24.24 -3.33
CA ILE A 533 27.37 24.75 -4.23
C ILE A 533 27.69 26.20 -4.59
N GLN A 534 27.90 26.48 -5.87
CA GLN A 534 28.40 27.78 -6.33
C GLN A 534 27.84 28.20 -7.69
N ASN A 535 27.87 29.50 -8.01
CA ASN A 535 27.66 30.02 -9.38
C ASN A 535 26.40 29.51 -10.13
N LYS A 536 25.23 29.51 -9.48
CA LYS A 536 23.96 28.88 -9.95
C LYS A 536 23.92 27.35 -9.98
N ASP A 537 24.80 26.66 -9.27
CA ASP A 537 24.60 25.23 -9.00
C ASP A 537 23.27 25.00 -8.25
N GLU A 538 22.54 23.97 -8.66
CA GLU A 538 21.39 23.41 -7.94
C GLU A 538 21.68 21.95 -7.58
N LEU A 539 21.72 21.66 -6.29
CA LEU A 539 21.92 20.32 -5.74
C LEU A 539 20.60 19.78 -5.21
N THR A 540 20.14 18.66 -5.78
CA THR A 540 18.91 17.96 -5.40
C THR A 540 19.26 16.57 -4.86
N ILE A 541 18.93 16.36 -3.59
CA ILE A 541 19.21 15.13 -2.83
C ILE A 541 17.86 14.51 -2.44
N PRO A 542 17.43 13.42 -3.10
CA PRO A 542 16.23 12.69 -2.69
C PRO A 542 16.37 12.16 -1.26
N LEU A 543 15.27 12.17 -0.50
CA LEU A 543 15.23 11.74 0.89
C LEU A 543 14.39 10.47 1.03
N ASN A 544 14.99 9.42 1.58
CA ASN A 544 14.33 8.18 1.96
C ASN A 544 13.71 8.35 3.36
N LEU A 545 12.43 7.97 3.48
CA LEU A 545 11.68 8.00 4.73
C LEU A 545 11.43 6.58 5.24
N SER A 546 11.63 6.33 6.54
CA SER A 546 11.25 5.07 7.19
C SER A 546 10.60 5.28 8.56
N THR A 547 9.44 4.66 8.77
CA THR A 547 8.65 4.80 10.00
C THR A 547 9.05 3.79 11.06
N ILE A 548 9.17 4.24 12.31
CA ILE A 548 9.36 3.43 13.52
C ILE A 548 7.96 3.02 14.06
N PRO A 549 7.78 1.83 14.65
CA PRO A 549 6.54 1.47 15.35
C PRO A 549 6.18 2.47 16.45
N THR A 550 4.88 2.67 16.71
CA THR A 550 4.42 3.56 17.78
C THR A 550 4.86 3.06 19.17
N PRO A 551 4.88 3.92 20.20
CA PRO A 551 5.27 3.50 21.56
C PRO A 551 4.46 2.32 22.10
N LYS A 552 3.13 2.31 21.86
CA LYS A 552 2.25 1.25 22.37
C LYS A 552 2.44 -0.06 21.61
N GLU A 553 2.40 -0.06 20.27
CA GLU A 553 2.68 -1.28 19.49
C GLU A 553 4.05 -1.91 19.84
N PHE A 554 5.06 -1.08 20.08
CA PHE A 554 6.38 -1.55 20.49
C PHE A 554 6.35 -2.18 21.89
N LYS A 555 5.64 -1.55 22.84
CA LYS A 555 5.45 -2.04 24.21
C LYS A 555 4.74 -3.39 24.23
N ASP A 556 3.63 -3.49 23.49
CA ASP A 556 2.82 -4.70 23.34
C ASP A 556 3.64 -5.83 22.68
N ALA A 557 4.44 -5.50 21.66
CA ALA A 557 5.31 -6.47 20.98
C ALA A 557 6.44 -7.01 21.87
N ILE A 558 6.95 -6.23 22.84
CA ILE A 558 8.02 -6.68 23.74
C ILE A 558 7.50 -7.27 25.06
N GLU A 559 6.22 -7.13 25.40
CA GLU A 559 5.65 -7.63 26.67
C GLU A 559 5.85 -9.14 26.84
N SER A 560 5.76 -9.90 25.75
CA SER A 560 5.98 -11.36 25.72
C SER A 560 7.45 -11.80 25.76
N LEU A 561 8.41 -10.86 25.69
CA LEU A 561 9.85 -11.16 25.62
C LEU A 561 10.51 -11.18 27.01
N SER A 562 11.62 -11.91 27.14
CA SER A 562 12.38 -11.97 28.40
C SER A 562 13.01 -10.60 28.76
N PRO A 563 13.35 -10.32 30.03
CA PRO A 563 13.88 -9.02 30.44
C PRO A 563 15.12 -8.56 29.65
N GLU A 564 16.03 -9.48 29.33
CA GLU A 564 17.22 -9.21 28.50
C GLU A 564 16.84 -8.87 27.04
N GLN A 565 15.87 -9.59 26.47
CA GLN A 565 15.35 -9.31 25.13
C GLN A 565 14.63 -7.96 25.09
N GLN A 566 13.88 -7.61 26.14
CA GLN A 566 13.27 -6.29 26.29
C GLN A 566 14.33 -5.19 26.43
N ALA A 567 15.39 -5.40 27.19
CA ALA A 567 16.48 -4.44 27.35
C ALA A 567 17.19 -4.18 26.01
N PHE A 568 17.52 -5.26 25.28
CA PHE A 568 18.06 -5.19 23.91
C PHE A 568 17.13 -4.42 22.96
N ALA A 569 15.84 -4.75 22.95
CA ALA A 569 14.86 -4.08 22.09
C ALA A 569 14.71 -2.58 22.43
N LYS A 570 14.66 -2.23 23.73
CA LYS A 570 14.58 -0.84 24.21
C LYS A 570 15.81 -0.03 23.79
N ALA A 571 17.02 -0.60 23.92
CA ALA A 571 18.26 0.02 23.44
C ALA A 571 18.25 0.22 21.91
N PHE A 572 17.75 -0.75 21.15
CA PHE A 572 17.65 -0.62 19.69
C PHE A 572 16.61 0.43 19.25
N ARG A 573 15.49 0.57 19.99
CA ARG A 573 14.53 1.67 19.78
C ARG A 573 15.17 3.03 20.06
N ALA A 574 15.95 3.18 21.13
CA ALA A 574 16.63 4.45 21.44
C ALA A 574 17.54 4.89 20.28
N MET A 575 18.40 3.99 19.77
CA MET A 575 19.26 4.23 18.60
C MET A 575 18.46 4.57 17.32
N GLN A 576 17.25 4.02 17.15
CA GLN A 576 16.34 4.38 16.06
C GLN A 576 15.72 5.78 16.25
N LEU A 577 15.37 6.17 17.48
CA LEU A 577 14.84 7.51 17.79
C LEU A 577 15.93 8.59 17.62
N GLU A 578 17.15 8.37 18.10
CA GLU A 578 18.33 9.21 17.84
C GLU A 578 18.54 9.39 16.31
N SER A 579 18.33 8.31 15.55
CA SER A 579 18.42 8.31 14.09
C SER A 579 17.38 9.19 13.38
N THR A 580 16.36 9.73 14.08
CA THR A 580 15.38 10.68 13.49
C THR A 580 15.88 12.12 13.40
N LEU A 581 17.00 12.47 14.07
CA LEU A 581 17.60 13.80 14.05
C LEU A 581 18.38 14.06 12.75
N PHE A 582 17.68 14.49 11.71
CA PHE A 582 18.27 14.84 10.42
C PHE A 582 18.79 16.28 10.44
N GLY A 583 20.12 16.44 10.54
CA GLY A 583 20.75 17.76 10.60
C GLY A 583 21.28 18.22 9.25
N VAL A 584 20.98 19.45 8.85
CA VAL A 584 21.55 20.14 7.69
C VAL A 584 22.21 21.43 8.16
N LEU A 585 23.53 21.52 8.03
CA LEU A 585 24.33 22.68 8.41
C LEU A 585 24.81 23.39 7.14
N VAL A 586 24.45 24.67 7.00
CA VAL A 586 24.91 25.52 5.89
C VAL A 586 25.98 26.47 6.39
N VAL A 587 27.11 26.55 5.69
CA VAL A 587 28.24 27.44 6.01
C VAL A 587 28.44 28.45 4.89
N GLN A 588 28.52 29.73 5.23
CA GLN A 588 28.74 30.81 4.26
C GLN A 588 30.24 31.01 4.02
N ILE A 589 30.67 30.82 2.77
CA ILE A 589 32.11 30.74 2.45
C ILE A 589 32.79 32.13 2.50
N LYS A 590 32.14 33.18 1.98
CA LYS A 590 32.80 34.49 1.82
C LYS A 590 33.12 35.23 3.13
N PRO A 591 32.22 35.31 4.14
CA PRO A 591 32.59 35.90 5.44
C PRO A 591 33.74 35.15 6.11
N GLN A 592 33.80 33.82 5.93
CA GLN A 592 34.89 33.01 6.47
C GLN A 592 36.21 33.24 5.69
N LEU A 593 36.17 33.41 4.36
CA LEU A 593 37.34 33.82 3.57
C LEU A 593 37.89 35.18 4.02
N GLU A 594 37.02 36.18 4.20
CA GLU A 594 37.39 37.52 4.69
C GLU A 594 38.13 37.41 6.04
N ARG A 595 37.57 36.63 6.98
CA ARG A 595 38.13 36.36 8.32
C ARG A 595 39.47 35.60 8.29
N VAL A 596 39.61 34.59 7.42
CA VAL A 596 40.83 33.75 7.29
C VAL A 596 42.00 34.54 6.69
N LEU A 597 41.70 35.48 5.80
CA LEU A 597 42.69 36.30 5.09
C LEU A 597 43.03 37.61 5.84
N ASN A 598 42.54 37.81 7.07
CA ASN A 598 42.70 39.04 7.88
C ASN A 598 42.16 40.32 7.21
N LEU A 599 41.20 40.17 6.30
CA LEU A 599 40.46 41.27 5.69
C LEU A 599 39.37 41.78 6.64
N SER A 600 38.87 42.99 6.40
CA SER A 600 37.63 43.46 7.03
C SER A 600 36.40 42.81 6.40
N ASP A 601 35.31 42.75 7.14
CA ASP A 601 34.02 42.25 6.66
C ASP A 601 33.58 42.96 5.36
N ASP A 602 32.94 42.21 4.45
CA ASP A 602 32.46 42.62 3.13
C ASP A 602 33.52 43.09 2.11
N SER A 603 34.81 42.93 2.42
CA SER A 603 35.90 43.27 1.48
C SER A 603 35.86 42.46 0.17
N LEU A 604 35.34 41.22 0.18
CA LEU A 604 35.24 40.38 -1.01
C LEU A 604 33.91 40.56 -1.77
N THR A 605 32.95 41.31 -1.23
CA THR A 605 31.60 41.47 -1.80
C THR A 605 31.59 42.07 -3.21
N LYS A 606 32.61 42.87 -3.58
CA LYS A 606 32.79 43.42 -4.93
C LYS A 606 33.80 42.62 -5.78
N GLU A 607 34.57 41.72 -5.18
CA GLU A 607 35.76 41.09 -5.75
C GLU A 607 35.45 39.66 -6.22
N ILE A 608 34.51 39.56 -7.16
CA ILE A 608 34.01 38.29 -7.69
C ILE A 608 35.15 37.42 -8.23
N LYS A 609 36.06 37.99 -9.04
CA LYS A 609 37.17 37.22 -9.63
C LYS A 609 38.11 36.71 -8.54
N LEU A 610 38.53 37.56 -7.61
CA LEU A 610 39.41 37.17 -6.50
C LEU A 610 38.80 36.02 -5.68
N THR A 611 37.49 36.05 -5.45
CA THR A 611 36.76 34.97 -4.75
C THR A 611 36.82 33.65 -5.53
N GLN A 612 36.66 33.69 -6.86
CA GLN A 612 36.77 32.50 -7.72
C GLN A 612 38.21 31.98 -7.81
N ASP A 613 39.19 32.88 -7.96
CA ASP A 613 40.62 32.58 -7.99
C ASP A 613 41.06 31.91 -6.66
N LEU A 614 40.64 32.45 -5.50
CA LEU A 614 40.86 31.87 -4.17
C LEU A 614 40.24 30.48 -4.02
N MET A 615 38.96 30.32 -4.38
CA MET A 615 38.27 29.02 -4.34
C MET A 615 38.98 27.96 -5.20
N GLN A 616 39.53 28.36 -6.35
CA GLN A 616 40.32 27.48 -7.20
C GLN A 616 41.66 27.09 -6.54
N LEU A 617 42.37 28.03 -5.90
CA LEU A 617 43.63 27.74 -5.19
C LEU A 617 43.42 26.77 -4.02
N PHE A 618 42.34 26.92 -3.25
CA PHE A 618 42.03 26.02 -2.14
C PHE A 618 41.57 24.63 -2.63
N ILE A 619 40.57 24.55 -3.50
CA ILE A 619 39.95 23.26 -3.88
C ILE A 619 40.82 22.46 -4.86
N LYS A 620 41.46 23.11 -5.83
CA LYS A 620 42.18 22.41 -6.92
C LYS A 620 43.68 22.28 -6.67
N TYR A 621 44.28 23.19 -5.92
CA TYR A 621 45.72 23.23 -5.70
C TYR A 621 46.12 23.05 -4.22
N GLN A 622 45.15 22.90 -3.30
CA GLN A 622 45.35 22.62 -1.86
C GLN A 622 46.38 23.56 -1.18
N ILE A 623 46.41 24.83 -1.60
CA ILE A 623 47.35 25.83 -1.09
C ILE A 623 46.93 26.29 0.32
N PRO A 624 47.80 26.21 1.35
CA PRO A 624 47.49 26.68 2.69
C PRO A 624 47.08 28.16 2.73
N SER A 625 46.04 28.49 3.48
CA SER A 625 45.48 29.85 3.53
C SER A 625 46.39 30.88 4.18
N ASP A 626 47.37 30.47 4.99
CA ASP A 626 48.39 31.36 5.54
C ASP A 626 49.22 32.06 4.45
N LEU A 627 49.61 31.34 3.38
CA LEU A 627 50.41 31.88 2.26
C LEU A 627 49.68 32.95 1.43
N LEU A 628 48.35 33.03 1.57
CA LEU A 628 47.50 33.99 0.86
C LEU A 628 46.94 35.07 1.80
N SER A 629 47.08 34.90 3.12
CA SER A 629 46.53 35.81 4.13
C SER A 629 47.32 37.10 4.27
N PHE A 630 46.66 38.18 4.69
CA PHE A 630 47.35 39.42 5.02
C PHE A 630 48.10 39.29 6.35
N ASP A 631 49.42 39.35 6.29
CA ASP A 631 50.30 39.51 7.45
C ASP A 631 50.84 40.96 7.49
N ALA A 632 50.67 41.62 8.63
CA ALA A 632 51.13 42.99 8.86
C ALA A 632 52.67 43.09 9.05
N THR A 633 53.35 41.97 9.27
CA THR A 633 54.80 41.88 9.53
C THR A 633 55.62 41.42 8.31
N ALA A 634 54.98 40.88 7.27
CA ALA A 634 55.63 40.31 6.09
C ALA A 634 55.96 41.35 4.99
N GLY A 635 56.75 42.38 5.33
CA GLY A 635 57.21 43.40 4.40
C GLY A 635 58.32 44.30 4.95
N GLU A 636 59.06 44.97 4.06
CA GLU A 636 60.22 45.83 4.41
C GLU A 636 59.85 47.14 5.13
N ALA A 637 58.57 47.37 5.42
CA ALA A 637 58.08 48.47 6.25
C ALA A 637 56.87 48.01 7.08
N GLU A 638 56.93 48.18 8.40
CA GLU A 638 55.79 47.97 9.29
C GLU A 638 54.69 48.99 8.97
N MET A 639 53.58 48.55 8.38
CA MET A 639 52.43 49.44 8.14
C MET A 639 51.61 49.57 9.42
N VAL A 640 51.73 50.72 10.09
CA VAL A 640 50.88 51.06 11.25
C VAL A 640 49.46 51.37 10.76
N ASN A 641 48.51 50.48 11.10
CA ASN A 641 47.08 50.56 10.72
C ASN A 641 46.79 50.57 9.20
N PRO A 642 47.07 49.47 8.47
CA PRO A 642 46.75 49.36 7.05
C PRO A 642 45.23 49.34 6.81
N THR A 643 44.79 50.13 5.84
CA THR A 643 43.39 50.29 5.45
C THR A 643 42.82 49.04 4.78
N PRO A 644 41.48 48.86 4.73
CA PRO A 644 40.84 47.76 4.02
C PRO A 644 41.32 47.56 2.57
N ALA A 645 41.58 48.65 1.84
CA ALA A 645 42.01 48.60 0.45
C ALA A 645 43.44 48.05 0.30
N GLU A 646 44.37 48.49 1.16
CA GLU A 646 45.77 48.07 1.11
C GLU A 646 45.93 46.58 1.45
N ARG A 647 45.16 46.07 2.42
CA ARG A 647 45.11 44.62 2.73
C ARG A 647 44.62 43.81 1.54
N LEU A 648 43.55 44.28 0.90
CA LEU A 648 42.96 43.64 -0.27
C LEU A 648 43.92 43.63 -1.47
N GLU A 649 44.66 44.72 -1.73
CA GLU A 649 45.68 44.75 -2.77
C GLU A 649 46.84 43.80 -2.49
N ARG A 650 47.29 43.68 -1.23
CA ARG A 650 48.35 42.73 -0.85
C ARG A 650 47.93 41.27 -1.10
N VAL A 651 46.72 40.90 -0.70
CA VAL A 651 46.13 39.57 -0.98
C VAL A 651 45.98 39.32 -2.49
N LYS A 652 45.51 40.31 -3.27
CA LYS A 652 45.50 40.22 -4.75
C LYS A 652 46.89 39.97 -5.32
N GLY A 653 47.92 40.62 -4.78
CA GLY A 653 49.32 40.40 -5.16
C GLY A 653 49.79 38.96 -4.91
N HIS A 654 49.51 38.41 -3.73
CA HIS A 654 49.83 37.02 -3.38
C HIS A 654 49.11 36.01 -4.29
N VAL A 655 47.80 36.18 -4.49
CA VAL A 655 46.99 35.33 -5.38
C VAL A 655 47.46 35.39 -6.83
N LYS A 656 47.90 36.56 -7.32
CA LYS A 656 48.46 36.73 -8.66
C LYS A 656 49.80 36.00 -8.81
N ALA A 657 50.73 36.18 -7.87
CA ALA A 657 52.03 35.50 -7.91
C ALA A 657 51.89 33.97 -7.91
N MET A 658 50.96 33.42 -7.13
CA MET A 658 50.66 31.98 -7.13
C MET A 658 50.08 31.50 -8.46
N HIS A 659 49.21 32.30 -9.12
CA HIS A 659 48.71 31.95 -10.46
C HIS A 659 49.83 31.98 -11.52
N GLU A 660 50.70 32.99 -11.50
CA GLU A 660 51.83 33.10 -12.43
C GLU A 660 52.81 31.91 -12.28
N MET A 661 53.09 31.48 -11.05
CA MET A 661 53.87 30.26 -10.76
C MET A 661 53.18 28.99 -11.29
N ILE A 662 51.87 28.83 -11.07
CA ILE A 662 51.09 27.67 -11.51
C ILE A 662 50.95 27.63 -13.05
N GLU A 663 50.90 28.78 -13.72
CA GLU A 663 50.86 28.86 -15.18
C GLU A 663 52.23 28.52 -15.80
N GLY A 664 53.33 29.00 -15.20
CA GLY A 664 54.68 28.57 -15.57
C GLY A 664 54.87 27.05 -15.47
N ALA A 665 54.53 26.45 -14.33
CA ALA A 665 54.67 25.01 -14.11
C ALA A 665 53.85 24.15 -15.10
N LYS A 666 52.62 24.56 -15.44
CA LYS A 666 51.83 23.90 -16.50
C LYS A 666 52.47 24.04 -17.88
N GLN A 667 53.06 25.19 -18.17
CA GLN A 667 53.66 25.44 -19.47
C GLN A 667 54.98 24.68 -19.64
N GLU A 668 55.72 24.45 -18.56
CA GLU A 668 56.82 23.48 -18.48
C GLU A 668 56.32 22.03 -18.64
N GLU A 669 55.24 21.62 -17.96
CA GLU A 669 54.63 20.28 -18.11
C GLU A 669 54.18 20.02 -19.57
N ILE A 670 53.55 21.01 -20.21
CA ILE A 670 53.14 20.93 -21.62
C ILE A 670 54.36 20.83 -22.53
N GLN A 671 55.39 21.67 -22.34
CA GLN A 671 56.62 21.63 -23.15
C GLN A 671 57.38 20.32 -22.98
N ALA A 672 57.43 19.76 -21.77
CA ALA A 672 58.03 18.44 -21.54
C ALA A 672 57.27 17.35 -22.33
N ARG A 673 55.94 17.38 -22.31
CA ARG A 673 55.11 16.43 -23.06
C ARG A 673 55.18 16.61 -24.57
N GLU A 674 55.28 17.85 -25.06
CA GLU A 674 55.52 18.16 -26.47
C GLU A 674 56.90 17.65 -26.92
N GLN A 675 57.92 17.74 -26.05
CA GLN A 675 59.24 17.16 -26.32
C GLN A 675 59.22 15.63 -26.28
N GLU A 676 58.54 14.98 -25.34
CA GLU A 676 58.35 13.52 -25.34
C GLU A 676 57.69 13.04 -26.64
N VAL A 677 56.60 13.68 -27.08
CA VAL A 677 55.93 13.36 -28.35
C VAL A 677 56.84 13.61 -29.57
N LEU A 678 57.69 14.64 -29.53
CA LEU A 678 58.67 14.93 -30.58
C LEU A 678 59.83 13.92 -30.63
N TYR A 679 60.16 13.27 -29.50
CA TYR A 679 61.12 12.17 -29.45
C TYR A 679 60.52 10.84 -29.92
N ASP A 680 59.23 10.59 -29.69
CA ASP A 680 58.53 9.35 -30.10
C ASP A 680 58.17 9.30 -31.62
N ASP A 681 57.89 10.43 -32.29
CA ASP A 681 57.75 10.50 -33.76
C ASP A 681 58.55 11.66 -34.40
N PRO A 682 59.81 11.39 -34.84
CA PRO A 682 60.67 12.39 -35.48
C PRO A 682 60.21 12.91 -36.85
N PHE A 683 59.13 12.40 -37.45
CA PHE A 683 58.70 12.73 -38.82
C PHE A 683 57.38 13.50 -38.93
N ALA A 684 56.71 13.79 -37.80
CA ALA A 684 55.40 14.47 -37.80
C ALA A 684 55.41 15.88 -38.44
N ASN A 685 56.55 16.57 -38.47
CA ASN A 685 56.68 17.96 -38.95
C ASN A 685 57.55 18.08 -40.22
N GLN A 686 56.98 17.75 -41.39
CA GLN A 686 57.48 18.24 -42.69
C GLN A 686 56.41 19.08 -43.42
N PRO A 687 56.72 20.31 -43.85
CA PRO A 687 55.77 21.14 -44.58
C PRO A 687 55.56 20.60 -46.00
N ARG A 688 54.30 20.28 -46.36
CA ARG A 688 53.95 19.94 -47.75
C ARG A 688 54.07 21.17 -48.65
N ALA A 689 55.13 21.20 -49.47
CA ALA A 689 55.28 22.18 -50.54
C ALA A 689 54.18 22.02 -51.61
N PRO A 690 53.73 23.11 -52.26
CA PRO A 690 52.59 23.08 -53.17
C PRO A 690 52.98 22.64 -54.59
N CYS A 691 52.39 21.54 -55.05
CA CYS A 691 52.49 21.07 -56.44
C CYS A 691 51.11 21.06 -57.10
N GLY A 692 50.92 21.82 -58.18
CA GLY A 692 49.65 21.93 -58.89
C GLY A 692 49.72 21.50 -60.35
N ALA A 693 48.63 20.86 -60.80
CA ALA A 693 48.21 20.61 -62.19
C ALA A 693 48.88 19.52 -63.07
N ALA A 694 47.99 18.81 -63.78
CA ALA A 694 48.11 18.15 -65.10
C ALA A 694 48.72 16.72 -65.25
N GLY A 695 47.90 15.80 -65.81
CA GLY A 695 48.28 14.49 -66.40
C GLY A 695 48.50 13.33 -65.40
N GLY A 696 48.04 12.09 -65.62
CA GLY A 696 47.38 11.44 -66.77
C GLY A 696 48.38 10.83 -67.78
N VAL A 697 48.35 9.55 -68.17
CA VAL A 697 47.40 8.43 -67.91
C VAL A 697 48.12 7.05 -67.92
N ALA A 698 47.42 5.94 -67.64
CA ALA A 698 47.95 4.64 -67.21
C ALA A 698 48.24 3.56 -68.29
N HIS A 699 49.02 2.53 -67.88
CA HIS A 699 48.93 1.12 -68.34
C HIS A 699 49.43 0.20 -67.19
N LEU A 700 48.73 -0.84 -66.70
CA LEU A 700 48.46 -2.20 -67.26
C LEU A 700 49.75 -3.01 -67.56
N GLN A 701 49.90 -4.32 -67.25
CA GLN A 701 48.93 -5.37 -66.86
C GLN A 701 49.60 -6.65 -66.28
N ARG A 702 48.89 -7.45 -65.43
CA ARG A 702 49.00 -8.94 -65.24
C ARG A 702 50.36 -9.54 -64.70
N SER A 703 50.49 -10.77 -64.18
CA SER A 703 49.58 -11.92 -63.86
C SER A 703 50.25 -12.97 -62.91
N SER A 704 49.48 -13.98 -62.45
CA SER A 704 49.88 -15.21 -61.69
C SER A 704 50.27 -14.98 -60.20
N LYS A 705 49.86 -15.76 -59.18
CA LYS A 705 49.21 -17.10 -58.97
C LYS A 705 50.19 -18.31 -58.87
N GLY A 706 50.13 -19.00 -57.72
CA GLY A 706 50.89 -20.22 -57.36
C GLY A 706 52.24 -19.94 -56.64
N GLY A 707 52.74 -20.72 -55.67
CA GLY A 707 52.13 -21.81 -54.89
C GLY A 707 53.02 -23.06 -54.77
N MET A 708 53.29 -23.54 -53.53
CA MET A 708 54.01 -24.81 -53.20
C MET A 708 55.54 -24.85 -53.53
N ARG A 709 56.45 -25.63 -52.91
CA ARG A 709 56.34 -26.64 -51.81
C ARG A 709 57.70 -26.99 -51.12
N GLY A 710 57.77 -26.93 -49.78
CA GLY A 710 58.58 -27.82 -48.89
C GLY A 710 60.13 -27.77 -48.91
N SER A 711 60.86 -28.52 -48.06
CA SER A 711 60.55 -29.13 -46.74
C SER A 711 61.78 -29.81 -46.10
N ALA A 712 62.18 -29.48 -44.85
CA ALA A 712 63.13 -30.28 -44.05
C ALA A 712 63.03 -30.04 -42.52
N ARG A 713 62.48 -31.04 -41.78
CA ARG A 713 62.73 -31.53 -40.39
C ARG A 713 63.27 -30.56 -39.30
N SER A 714 62.82 -30.51 -38.03
CA SER A 714 61.78 -31.18 -37.18
C SER A 714 62.04 -30.78 -35.68
N ARG A 715 61.23 -30.91 -34.60
CA ARG A 715 59.82 -31.24 -34.18
C ARG A 715 59.78 -31.11 -32.60
N PRO A 716 58.68 -31.29 -31.83
CA PRO A 716 57.23 -31.02 -32.08
C PRO A 716 56.37 -30.45 -30.88
N MET A 717 55.17 -29.90 -31.20
CA MET A 717 53.94 -29.69 -30.35
C MET A 717 53.87 -28.56 -29.28
N ALA A 718 52.74 -27.89 -28.92
CA ALA A 718 51.35 -27.61 -29.47
C ALA A 718 50.50 -26.82 -28.39
N VAL A 719 49.34 -26.09 -28.50
CA VAL A 719 48.44 -25.42 -29.50
C VAL A 719 47.70 -24.22 -28.81
N PRO A 720 47.27 -23.11 -29.48
CA PRO A 720 46.42 -22.01 -28.92
C PRO A 720 45.16 -21.62 -29.76
N ALA A 721 44.33 -20.63 -29.31
CA ALA A 721 43.30 -19.91 -30.12
C ALA A 721 42.79 -18.57 -29.48
N ALA A 722 42.28 -17.61 -30.29
CA ALA A 722 41.61 -16.33 -29.88
C ALA A 722 40.91 -15.61 -31.08
N MET A 723 39.96 -14.66 -30.88
CA MET A 723 39.70 -13.45 -31.74
C MET A 723 38.59 -12.47 -31.24
N GLN A 724 38.27 -11.41 -32.02
CA GLN A 724 37.68 -10.11 -31.58
C GLN A 724 36.34 -9.67 -32.29
N SER A 725 35.98 -8.38 -32.14
CA SER A 725 34.65 -7.72 -32.27
C SER A 725 34.39 -6.90 -33.57
N ILE A 726 33.18 -6.29 -33.72
CA ILE A 726 32.88 -4.98 -34.40
C ILE A 726 31.41 -4.52 -34.17
N GLN A 727 31.05 -3.27 -34.53
CA GLN A 727 29.81 -2.51 -34.17
C GLN A 727 28.69 -2.48 -35.26
N PHE A 728 27.57 -1.76 -35.01
CA PHE A 728 26.30 -1.73 -35.78
C PHE A 728 25.67 -0.33 -35.94
N SER A 729 24.83 -0.10 -36.97
CA SER A 729 23.76 0.95 -37.01
C SER A 729 22.78 0.85 -38.23
N ALA A 730 21.59 1.45 -38.10
CA ALA A 730 20.53 1.74 -39.11
C ALA A 730 19.49 0.63 -39.50
N MET A 731 18.33 1.08 -40.03
CA MET A 731 17.01 0.38 -40.23
C MET A 731 16.57 0.38 -41.73
N PRO A 732 15.31 0.13 -42.22
CA PRO A 732 13.99 -0.23 -41.60
C PRO A 732 13.06 -1.23 -42.40
N MET A 733 11.75 -1.31 -42.05
CA MET A 733 10.56 -1.85 -42.81
C MET A 733 10.20 -3.37 -42.64
N PRO A 734 9.07 -3.93 -43.18
CA PRO A 734 7.73 -3.85 -42.54
C PRO A 734 6.79 -5.11 -42.62
N GLY A 735 5.76 -5.18 -41.77
CA GLY A 735 4.36 -5.57 -42.14
C GLY A 735 3.85 -7.04 -42.14
N ALA A 736 2.54 -7.17 -41.80
CA ALA A 736 1.53 -8.20 -42.15
C ALA A 736 1.38 -9.55 -41.38
N ASP A 737 0.26 -9.65 -40.66
CA ASP A 737 -0.80 -10.70 -40.63
C ASP A 737 -0.65 -12.17 -40.15
N CYS A 738 -1.71 -12.61 -39.44
CA CYS A 738 -2.28 -13.98 -39.26
C CYS A 738 -1.37 -15.11 -38.71
N ALA A 739 -1.75 -15.91 -37.70
CA ALA A 739 -3.04 -16.56 -37.45
C ALA A 739 -3.13 -17.18 -36.03
N VAL A 740 -4.33 -17.62 -35.62
CA VAL A 740 -4.56 -18.49 -34.45
C VAL A 740 -4.56 -19.98 -34.84
N ALA A 741 -4.00 -20.85 -33.97
CA ALA A 741 -4.15 -22.29 -34.06
C ALA A 741 -4.00 -22.94 -32.66
N GLU A 742 -5.00 -23.71 -32.24
CA GLU A 742 -4.90 -24.61 -31.08
C GLU A 742 -4.31 -25.96 -31.50
N CYS A 743 -3.61 -26.65 -30.58
CA CYS A 743 -3.53 -28.11 -30.57
C CYS A 743 -3.07 -28.60 -29.17
N ALA A 744 -3.40 -29.84 -28.80
CA ALA A 744 -3.42 -30.26 -27.39
C ALA A 744 -2.63 -31.53 -27.06
N ALA A 745 -2.39 -31.69 -25.75
CA ALA A 745 -2.20 -32.94 -24.99
C ALA A 745 -0.98 -33.86 -25.27
N ALA A 746 -0.17 -34.06 -24.21
CA ALA A 746 0.40 -35.35 -23.81
C ALA A 746 0.82 -35.31 -22.33
N ALA A 747 0.68 -36.42 -21.58
CA ALA A 747 1.10 -36.52 -20.18
C ALA A 747 1.77 -37.89 -19.89
N PRO A 748 2.90 -37.95 -19.15
CA PRO A 748 3.58 -39.20 -18.79
C PRO A 748 3.16 -39.78 -17.41
N PRO A 749 3.48 -41.07 -17.12
CA PRO A 749 2.93 -41.84 -15.98
C PRO A 749 3.72 -41.72 -14.64
N PRO A 750 3.16 -42.21 -13.51
CA PRO A 750 3.74 -42.05 -12.17
C PRO A 750 4.72 -43.18 -11.74
N PRO A 751 5.64 -42.91 -10.79
CA PRO A 751 6.54 -43.90 -10.18
C PRO A 751 5.95 -44.57 -8.91
N ALA A 752 6.55 -45.70 -8.49
CA ALA A 752 6.16 -46.51 -7.32
C ALA A 752 7.04 -46.25 -6.06
N PRO A 753 6.61 -46.65 -4.84
CA PRO A 753 7.21 -46.19 -3.58
C PRO A 753 8.11 -47.21 -2.84
N VAL A 754 9.15 -46.71 -2.14
CA VAL A 754 9.90 -47.37 -1.04
C VAL A 754 10.53 -46.28 -0.12
N PRO A 755 10.95 -46.57 1.14
CA PRO A 755 10.68 -45.64 2.24
C PRO A 755 11.89 -45.11 3.06
N GLY A 756 11.61 -44.07 3.85
CA GLY A 756 12.14 -43.89 5.22
C GLY A 756 13.62 -43.53 5.42
N GLY A 757 13.92 -42.23 5.60
CA GLY A 757 15.22 -41.73 6.05
C GLY A 757 15.12 -40.35 6.71
N ALA A 758 16.00 -40.06 7.68
CA ALA A 758 15.96 -38.82 8.47
C ALA A 758 16.66 -37.61 7.77
N PRO A 759 16.26 -36.36 8.06
CA PRO A 759 16.82 -35.17 7.39
C PRO A 759 18.20 -34.74 7.95
N PRO A 760 19.21 -34.50 7.08
CA PRO A 760 20.47 -33.85 7.45
C PRO A 760 20.35 -32.31 7.59
N PRO A 761 21.31 -31.64 8.25
CA PRO A 761 21.18 -30.22 8.63
C PRO A 761 21.61 -29.22 7.54
N GLN A 762 20.91 -28.08 7.48
CA GLN A 762 21.32 -26.90 6.69
C GLN A 762 21.84 -25.78 7.60
N GLN A 763 23.16 -25.75 7.85
CA GLN A 763 23.86 -24.62 8.47
C GLN A 763 25.26 -24.42 7.84
N GLN A 764 25.34 -23.81 6.64
CA GLN A 764 26.65 -23.49 6.05
C GLN A 764 26.73 -22.34 5.03
N GLN A 765 25.79 -21.37 5.03
CA GLN A 765 25.83 -20.20 4.13
C GLN A 765 25.76 -18.82 4.84
N GLN A 766 26.08 -18.73 6.13
CA GLN A 766 26.13 -17.46 6.89
C GLN A 766 27.51 -17.13 7.50
N GLN A 767 28.59 -17.79 7.07
CA GLN A 767 29.94 -17.62 7.65
C GLN A 767 30.98 -16.91 6.74
N GLN A 768 30.56 -16.08 5.79
CA GLN A 768 31.49 -15.36 4.88
C GLN A 768 31.33 -13.82 4.82
N GLN A 769 30.75 -13.19 5.85
CA GLN A 769 30.78 -11.72 6.01
C GLN A 769 31.38 -11.23 7.34
N ALA A 770 31.87 -12.14 8.19
CA ALA A 770 32.50 -11.80 9.48
C ALA A 770 34.04 -11.70 9.41
N GLN A 771 34.59 -11.02 8.39
CA GLN A 771 36.05 -10.88 8.24
C GLN A 771 36.49 -9.61 7.46
N GLN A 772 36.31 -8.44 8.07
CA GLN A 772 37.13 -7.23 7.82
C GLN A 772 36.88 -6.16 8.90
N GLN A 773 37.71 -6.16 9.94
CA GLN A 773 37.85 -5.04 10.89
C GLN A 773 39.29 -4.51 10.80
N PRO A 774 39.50 -3.20 10.65
CA PRO A 774 40.80 -2.59 10.92
C PRO A 774 41.21 -2.76 12.39
N GLN A 775 42.50 -2.93 12.65
CA GLN A 775 43.02 -3.26 13.98
C GLN A 775 43.02 -2.02 14.90
N GLN A 776 42.53 -2.18 16.14
CA GLN A 776 42.69 -1.17 17.19
C GLN A 776 44.11 -1.22 17.77
N GLN A 777 44.78 -0.06 17.85
CA GLN A 777 45.98 0.13 18.66
C GLN A 777 45.61 0.66 20.07
N LYS A 778 46.39 0.28 21.08
CA LYS A 778 46.13 0.59 22.49
C LYS A 778 46.69 1.96 22.91
N VAL A 779 45.90 2.71 23.66
CA VAL A 779 46.33 3.76 24.63
C VAL A 779 45.50 3.53 25.91
N PRO A 780 46.05 3.67 27.14
CA PRO A 780 45.53 2.96 28.31
C PRO A 780 44.44 3.68 29.12
N GLU A 781 43.87 2.93 30.07
CA GLU A 781 42.77 3.27 30.97
C GLU A 781 43.09 4.40 31.96
N SER A 782 42.05 5.15 32.37
CA SER A 782 41.95 5.64 33.75
C SER A 782 40.49 5.90 34.18
N SER A 783 40.17 5.44 35.38
CA SER A 783 39.17 6.00 36.31
C SER A 783 37.74 6.28 35.80
N GLN A 784 36.92 5.21 35.68
CA GLN A 784 35.49 5.36 36.00
C GLN A 784 35.30 5.30 37.52
N GLN A 785 34.70 6.35 38.11
CA GLN A 785 34.09 6.30 39.43
C GLN A 785 32.63 6.73 39.31
N PHE A 786 31.73 5.95 39.93
CA PHE A 786 30.34 6.34 40.11
C PHE A 786 30.24 7.50 41.10
N ALA A 787 29.33 8.42 40.85
CA ALA A 787 28.86 9.42 41.81
C ALA A 787 27.33 9.52 41.71
N ASP A 788 26.67 9.65 42.86
CA ASP A 788 25.23 9.45 43.01
C ASP A 788 24.36 10.63 42.54
N GLN A 789 23.05 10.37 42.56
CA GLN A 789 21.99 11.37 42.37
C GLN A 789 22.16 12.57 43.32
N ALA A 790 22.22 13.77 42.75
CA ALA A 790 21.93 15.01 43.47
C ALA A 790 21.07 15.92 42.58
N GLY A 791 19.86 16.24 43.04
CA GLY A 791 18.95 17.11 42.30
C GLY A 791 19.46 18.55 42.27
N SER A 792 19.64 19.11 41.08
CA SER A 792 20.03 20.51 40.88
C SER A 792 18.98 21.23 40.04
N THR A 793 17.96 21.76 40.71
CA THR A 793 17.03 22.75 40.12
C THR A 793 17.73 24.11 40.01
N GLY A 794 18.73 24.19 39.15
CA GLY A 794 19.48 25.41 38.84
C GLY A 794 19.04 25.96 37.49
N ALA A 795 18.30 27.07 37.50
CA ALA A 795 17.91 27.78 36.28
C ALA A 795 19.10 28.55 35.69
N THR A 796 19.99 27.83 34.98
CA THR A 796 20.97 28.43 34.07
C THR A 796 20.30 28.71 32.73
N SER A 797 20.76 29.75 32.02
CA SER A 797 20.30 30.11 30.67
C SER A 797 20.89 29.15 29.62
N GLY A 798 20.50 27.88 29.70
CA GLY A 798 21.08 26.79 28.92
C GLY A 798 20.53 26.70 27.50
N SER A 799 21.42 26.49 26.52
CA SER A 799 21.04 26.08 25.17
C SER A 799 20.30 24.74 25.22
N ARG A 800 19.14 24.66 24.56
CA ARG A 800 18.34 23.43 24.46
C ARG A 800 19.15 22.27 23.87
N ASP A 801 19.09 21.10 24.51
CA ASP A 801 19.66 19.86 23.96
C ASP A 801 18.69 19.22 22.97
N TYR A 802 19.00 19.31 21.69
CA TYR A 802 18.21 18.71 20.62
C TYR A 802 18.21 17.17 20.65
N THR A 803 19.18 16.52 21.30
CA THR A 803 19.22 15.04 21.37
C THR A 803 18.12 14.45 22.25
N GLN A 804 17.57 15.22 23.19
CA GLN A 804 16.44 14.76 24.02
C GLN A 804 15.09 14.82 23.27
N VAL A 805 14.98 15.61 22.19
CA VAL A 805 13.69 15.90 21.55
C VAL A 805 13.00 14.66 20.97
N PRO A 806 13.68 13.68 20.33
CA PRO A 806 13.06 12.43 19.91
C PRO A 806 12.47 11.62 21.08
N ALA A 807 13.16 11.58 22.24
CA ALA A 807 12.69 10.86 23.42
C ALA A 807 11.50 11.58 24.10
N GLN A 808 11.57 12.92 24.21
CA GLN A 808 10.45 13.75 24.65
C GLN A 808 9.21 13.56 23.76
N MET A 809 9.41 13.50 22.43
CA MET A 809 8.36 13.29 21.45
C MET A 809 7.75 11.88 21.54
N ASP A 810 8.57 10.82 21.65
CA ASP A 810 8.09 9.44 21.79
C ASP A 810 7.28 9.25 23.09
N GLN A 811 7.73 9.86 24.21
CA GLN A 811 6.98 9.87 25.47
C GLN A 811 5.64 10.62 25.34
N ARG A 812 5.62 11.77 24.64
CA ARG A 812 4.39 12.52 24.39
C ARG A 812 3.44 11.78 23.43
N PHE A 813 3.96 10.99 22.48
CA PHE A 813 3.15 10.10 21.65
C PHE A 813 2.53 8.97 22.49
N GLU A 814 3.25 8.37 23.44
CA GLU A 814 2.67 7.34 24.33
C GLU A 814 1.50 7.91 25.15
N LYS A 815 1.69 9.11 25.72
CA LYS A 815 0.73 9.81 26.60
C LYS A 815 -0.49 10.40 25.88
N LEU A 816 -0.28 11.14 24.78
CA LEU A 816 -1.27 12.06 24.20
C LEU A 816 -1.91 11.56 22.90
N ASP A 817 -1.34 10.53 22.25
CA ASP A 817 -2.01 9.90 21.11
C ASP A 817 -2.88 8.72 21.58
N THR A 818 -4.20 8.93 21.62
CA THR A 818 -5.17 7.87 21.94
C THR A 818 -5.17 6.73 20.93
N ASP A 819 -4.79 7.02 19.68
CA ASP A 819 -5.14 6.18 18.53
C ASP A 819 -3.95 5.41 17.95
N ASN A 820 -2.76 5.53 18.56
CA ASN A 820 -1.51 4.91 18.11
C ASN A 820 -1.24 5.11 16.61
N SER A 821 -1.57 6.29 16.11
CA SER A 821 -1.47 6.65 14.69
C SER A 821 -0.17 7.39 14.37
N LEU A 822 0.49 7.97 15.38
CA LEU A 822 1.76 8.71 15.23
C LEU A 822 3.00 7.80 15.26
N ARG A 823 3.67 7.66 14.11
CA ARG A 823 4.93 6.95 13.93
C ARG A 823 6.11 7.92 13.80
N PRO A 824 7.11 7.91 14.70
CA PRO A 824 8.37 8.62 14.49
C PRO A 824 9.00 8.19 13.15
N THR A 825 9.57 9.12 12.40
CA THR A 825 10.03 8.86 11.02
C THR A 825 11.50 9.28 10.86
N ILE A 826 12.34 8.34 10.42
CA ILE A 826 13.74 8.59 10.08
C ILE A 826 13.80 9.19 8.67
N ILE A 827 14.51 10.29 8.52
CA ILE A 827 14.90 10.88 7.23
C ILE A 827 16.35 10.47 6.93
N SER A 828 16.63 10.06 5.69
CA SER A 828 18.00 9.75 5.24
C SER A 828 18.23 10.15 3.78
N ALA A 829 19.43 10.62 3.45
CA ALA A 829 19.79 10.97 2.06
C ALA A 829 19.89 9.71 1.19
N ALA A 830 19.35 9.76 -0.04
CA ALA A 830 19.40 8.67 -1.00
C ALA A 830 20.80 8.51 -1.65
N GLU A 831 21.02 7.37 -2.32
CA GLU A 831 22.34 6.97 -2.84
C GLU A 831 22.74 7.64 -4.17
N ARG A 832 21.83 8.35 -4.83
CA ARG A 832 22.08 9.11 -6.06
C ARG A 832 21.52 10.52 -5.89
N TRP A 833 22.38 11.52 -6.04
CA TRP A 833 21.97 12.93 -6.04
C TRP A 833 22.02 13.48 -7.46
N THR A 834 21.38 14.62 -7.70
CA THR A 834 21.42 15.34 -8.98
C THR A 834 22.05 16.71 -8.75
N LYS A 835 23.10 17.05 -9.49
CA LYS A 835 23.76 18.36 -9.43
C LYS A 835 23.66 19.03 -10.81
N GLN A 836 22.88 20.09 -10.91
CA GLN A 836 22.89 20.97 -12.08
C GLN A 836 23.97 22.03 -11.87
N SER A 837 24.79 22.30 -12.89
CA SER A 837 25.92 23.23 -12.81
C SER A 837 26.10 24.04 -14.09
N GLN A 838 26.43 25.34 -13.98
CA GLN A 838 26.64 26.23 -15.13
C GLN A 838 28.13 26.54 -15.33
N LYS A 839 28.85 25.68 -16.07
CA LYS A 839 30.32 25.73 -16.23
C LYS A 839 30.88 27.03 -16.84
N ALA A 840 30.05 27.81 -17.54
CA ALA A 840 30.41 29.13 -18.05
C ALA A 840 29.15 30.02 -18.12
N LEU A 841 29.31 31.35 -18.02
CA LEU A 841 28.21 32.32 -17.89
C LEU A 841 27.14 32.24 -18.99
N LEU A 842 27.52 31.83 -20.20
CA LEU A 842 26.65 31.69 -21.37
C LEU A 842 26.35 30.23 -21.75
N ALA A 843 26.91 29.25 -21.04
CA ALA A 843 26.64 27.83 -21.30
C ALA A 843 25.27 27.43 -20.74
N SER A 844 24.61 26.46 -21.39
CA SER A 844 23.45 25.79 -20.80
C SER A 844 23.84 25.01 -19.53
N PRO A 845 22.95 24.91 -18.52
CA PRO A 845 23.22 24.10 -17.34
C PRO A 845 23.45 22.63 -17.69
N SER A 846 24.54 22.05 -17.20
CA SER A 846 24.81 20.62 -17.31
C SER A 846 24.34 19.89 -16.06
N THR A 847 23.51 18.87 -16.22
CA THR A 847 23.06 18.00 -15.13
C THR A 847 23.99 16.79 -15.01
N SER A 848 24.52 16.53 -13.81
CA SER A 848 25.21 15.29 -13.45
C SER A 848 24.47 14.54 -12.34
N PHE A 849 24.72 13.23 -12.24
CA PHE A 849 24.18 12.37 -11.19
C PHE A 849 25.32 11.87 -10.31
N LEU A 850 25.38 12.31 -9.05
CA LEU A 850 26.45 11.96 -8.13
C LEU A 850 26.14 10.60 -7.49
N SER A 851 26.95 9.59 -7.80
CA SER A 851 26.98 8.27 -7.16
C SER A 851 27.81 8.28 -5.87
N LYS A 852 27.80 7.17 -5.12
CA LYS A 852 28.55 7.01 -3.85
C LYS A 852 30.04 7.39 -3.93
N THR A 853 30.72 7.13 -5.04
CA THR A 853 32.13 7.51 -5.23
C THR A 853 32.29 9.01 -5.44
N GLU A 854 31.45 9.61 -6.28
CA GLU A 854 31.47 11.06 -6.54
C GLU A 854 31.03 11.88 -5.31
N GLN A 855 30.09 11.36 -4.52
CA GLN A 855 29.70 11.91 -3.21
C GLN A 855 30.87 11.90 -2.22
N LYS A 856 31.71 10.86 -2.24
CA LYS A 856 32.92 10.79 -1.40
C LYS A 856 33.94 11.85 -1.84
N THR A 857 34.13 12.05 -3.15
CA THR A 857 35.03 13.08 -3.71
C THR A 857 34.53 14.50 -3.45
N GLU A 858 33.23 14.79 -3.63
CA GLU A 858 32.63 16.08 -3.27
C GLU A 858 32.75 16.35 -1.75
N ARG A 859 32.57 15.32 -0.91
CA ARG A 859 32.78 15.43 0.54
C ARG A 859 34.24 15.73 0.89
N GLU A 860 35.19 15.06 0.24
CA GLU A 860 36.63 15.29 0.44
C GLU A 860 37.03 16.71 0.01
N ALA A 861 36.64 17.16 -1.17
CA ALA A 861 36.86 18.55 -1.60
C ALA A 861 36.20 19.60 -0.69
N ALA A 862 35.05 19.29 -0.10
CA ALA A 862 34.39 20.15 0.89
C ALA A 862 35.13 20.18 2.25
N PHE A 863 35.73 19.07 2.66
CA PHE A 863 36.53 19.00 3.89
C PHE A 863 37.89 19.69 3.72
N ASP A 864 38.56 19.53 2.57
CA ASP A 864 39.78 20.28 2.22
C ASP A 864 39.54 21.80 2.26
N LEU A 865 38.40 22.25 1.71
CA LEU A 865 37.99 23.65 1.80
C LEU A 865 37.71 24.09 3.24
N LEU A 866 37.08 23.24 4.07
CA LEU A 866 36.83 23.55 5.49
C LEU A 866 38.14 23.63 6.31
N ASP A 867 39.15 22.82 6.00
CA ASP A 867 40.47 22.91 6.61
C ASP A 867 41.12 24.27 6.32
N ALA A 868 41.19 24.65 5.04
CA ALA A 868 41.70 25.95 4.60
C ALA A 868 40.90 27.14 5.18
N LEU A 869 39.57 27.03 5.27
CA LEU A 869 38.65 28.03 5.84
C LEU A 869 38.66 28.09 7.38
N THR A 870 39.33 27.18 8.07
CA THR A 870 39.41 27.19 9.54
C THR A 870 40.85 27.22 10.06
N LYS A 871 41.86 27.24 9.17
CA LYS A 871 43.28 27.04 9.52
C LYS A 871 43.43 25.78 10.38
N SER A 872 42.95 24.66 9.85
CA SER A 872 42.85 23.36 10.52
C SER A 872 42.17 23.43 11.89
N GLY A 873 40.96 23.99 11.92
CA GLY A 873 40.11 24.08 13.12
C GLY A 873 40.44 25.21 14.11
N ALA A 874 41.54 25.95 13.93
CA ALA A 874 41.95 27.03 14.83
C ALA A 874 41.00 28.26 14.81
N LEU A 875 40.34 28.53 13.68
CA LEU A 875 39.35 29.60 13.53
C LEU A 875 37.92 29.02 13.53
N PRO A 876 37.02 29.47 14.44
CA PRO A 876 35.64 29.03 14.44
C PRO A 876 34.86 29.58 13.24
N LEU A 877 33.91 28.79 12.75
CA LEU A 877 32.91 29.23 11.77
C LEU A 877 31.87 30.10 12.47
N THR A 878 31.75 31.36 12.04
CA THR A 878 30.85 32.35 12.66
C THR A 878 29.53 32.51 11.92
N HIS A 879 29.52 32.28 10.60
CA HIS A 879 28.39 32.51 9.72
C HIS A 879 27.86 31.17 9.18
N ALA A 880 27.17 30.42 10.04
CA ALA A 880 26.54 29.14 9.70
C ALA A 880 25.11 29.06 10.26
N SER A 881 24.26 28.25 9.62
CA SER A 881 22.89 27.97 10.10
C SER A 881 22.63 26.46 10.16
N LEU A 882 22.18 25.97 11.31
CA LEU A 882 21.88 24.56 11.54
C LEU A 882 20.37 24.32 11.56
N HIS A 883 19.88 23.56 10.59
CA HIS A 883 18.51 23.08 10.52
C HIS A 883 18.45 21.65 11.05
N VAL A 884 17.79 21.44 12.18
CA VAL A 884 17.52 20.10 12.74
C VAL A 884 16.08 19.74 12.38
N VAL A 885 15.90 18.69 11.59
CA VAL A 885 14.59 18.23 11.13
C VAL A 885 14.21 16.93 11.83
N ILE A 886 13.04 16.91 12.44
CA ILE A 886 12.40 15.74 13.06
C ILE A 886 11.09 15.48 12.33
N ALA A 887 10.82 14.22 12.00
CA ALA A 887 9.60 13.83 11.29
C ALA A 887 8.76 12.84 12.09
N ALA A 888 7.44 12.95 11.93
CA ALA A 888 6.49 11.90 12.25
C ALA A 888 5.51 11.69 11.10
N THR A 889 4.95 10.49 11.00
CA THR A 889 3.92 10.15 10.02
C THR A 889 2.67 9.72 10.79
N HIS A 890 1.54 10.38 10.52
CA HIS A 890 0.22 9.95 10.96
C HIS A 890 -0.31 8.91 9.97
N CYS A 891 -0.42 7.64 10.38
CA CYS A 891 -0.91 6.57 9.54
C CYS A 891 -2.42 6.33 9.74
N PHE A 892 -3.15 6.18 8.64
CA PHE A 892 -4.54 5.73 8.63
C PHE A 892 -4.67 4.36 7.95
N ASP A 893 -5.37 3.43 8.59
CA ASP A 893 -5.57 2.05 8.08
C ASP A 893 -6.41 1.98 6.79
N LYS A 894 -7.03 3.10 6.39
CA LYS A 894 -7.98 3.21 5.29
C LYS A 894 -7.76 4.46 4.44
N THR A 895 -8.50 4.60 3.33
CA THR A 895 -8.53 5.82 2.52
C THR A 895 -9.17 7.00 3.30
N VAL A 896 -9.09 8.22 2.76
CA VAL A 896 -9.72 9.42 3.35
C VAL A 896 -11.23 9.21 3.49
N THR A 897 -11.90 8.86 2.38
CA THR A 897 -13.34 8.58 2.28
C THR A 897 -13.79 7.51 3.28
N GLU A 898 -13.00 6.46 3.46
CA GLU A 898 -13.33 5.35 4.37
C GLU A 898 -13.03 5.64 5.83
N THR A 899 -12.07 6.52 6.12
CA THR A 899 -11.84 7.02 7.49
C THR A 899 -13.06 7.83 7.95
N VAL A 900 -13.59 8.68 7.06
CA VAL A 900 -14.84 9.42 7.34
C VAL A 900 -16.03 8.47 7.47
N ILE A 901 -16.21 7.52 6.54
CA ILE A 901 -17.45 6.71 6.47
C ILE A 901 -17.36 5.42 7.28
N GLN A 902 -16.44 4.50 6.97
CA GLN A 902 -16.44 3.17 7.62
C GLN A 902 -16.01 3.23 9.09
N ASN A 903 -15.16 4.19 9.46
CA ASN A 903 -14.72 4.37 10.84
C ASN A 903 -15.59 5.39 11.60
N ASN A 904 -16.45 6.16 10.89
CA ASN A 904 -17.21 7.29 11.42
C ASN A 904 -16.34 8.28 12.22
N VAL A 905 -15.22 8.69 11.60
CA VAL A 905 -14.16 9.48 12.24
C VAL A 905 -13.79 10.67 11.36
N ASN A 906 -13.77 11.87 11.93
CA ASN A 906 -13.22 13.04 11.25
C ASN A 906 -11.66 13.00 11.28
N PRO A 907 -10.96 12.78 10.15
CA PRO A 907 -9.49 12.75 10.13
C PRO A 907 -8.86 14.11 10.45
N ILE A 908 -9.56 15.23 10.25
CA ILE A 908 -9.06 16.58 10.55
C ILE A 908 -8.71 16.69 12.04
N ALA A 909 -9.60 16.21 12.93
CA ALA A 909 -9.39 16.27 14.38
C ALA A 909 -8.20 15.40 14.83
N LYS A 910 -7.98 14.25 14.19
CA LYS A 910 -6.85 13.35 14.49
C LYS A 910 -5.49 13.95 14.09
N VAL A 911 -5.42 14.56 12.90
CA VAL A 911 -4.20 15.25 12.44
C VAL A 911 -3.99 16.57 13.17
N GLU A 912 -5.06 17.28 13.54
CA GLU A 912 -5.01 18.45 14.43
C GLU A 912 -4.38 18.10 15.79
N ARG A 913 -4.88 17.07 16.50
CA ARG A 913 -4.28 16.59 17.75
C ARG A 913 -2.80 16.27 17.57
N SER A 914 -2.47 15.58 16.47
CA SER A 914 -1.09 15.18 16.15
C SER A 914 -0.15 16.36 15.92
N SER A 915 -0.60 17.37 15.16
CA SER A 915 0.13 18.62 14.93
C SER A 915 0.33 19.40 16.23
N LEU A 916 -0.65 19.42 17.13
CA LEU A 916 -0.54 20.11 18.41
C LEU A 916 0.45 19.43 19.37
N ILE A 917 0.55 18.09 19.36
CA ILE A 917 1.56 17.34 20.11
C ILE A 917 2.99 17.64 19.58
N MET A 918 3.16 17.74 18.26
CA MET A 918 4.46 18.15 17.69
C MET A 918 4.77 19.63 17.96
N ALA A 919 3.80 20.53 17.84
CA ALA A 919 3.97 21.95 18.07
C ALA A 919 4.35 22.27 19.52
N SER A 920 3.65 21.70 20.51
CA SER A 920 3.99 21.86 21.94
C SER A 920 5.34 21.26 22.32
N THR A 921 5.84 20.31 21.54
CA THR A 921 7.16 19.72 21.71
C THR A 921 8.26 20.56 21.06
N VAL A 922 8.04 21.14 19.88
CA VAL A 922 9.02 22.05 19.25
C VAL A 922 9.07 23.41 19.96
N HIS A 923 7.95 23.98 20.34
CA HIS A 923 7.88 25.33 20.94
C HIS A 923 8.00 25.37 22.47
N GLU A 924 8.06 24.21 23.15
CA GLU A 924 8.16 24.09 24.62
C GLU A 924 7.10 24.91 25.38
N LYS A 925 5.88 24.90 24.85
CA LYS A 925 4.71 25.65 25.34
C LYS A 925 3.47 24.76 25.44
N PRO A 926 2.55 25.04 26.38
CA PRO A 926 1.27 24.34 26.47
C PRO A 926 0.40 24.62 25.24
N VAL A 927 -0.52 23.71 24.93
CA VAL A 927 -1.32 23.78 23.70
C VAL A 927 -2.19 25.04 23.64
N GLY A 928 -2.68 25.53 24.79
CA GLY A 928 -3.47 26.75 24.89
C GLY A 928 -2.76 28.02 24.42
N GLU A 929 -1.43 28.11 24.52
CA GLU A 929 -0.67 29.28 24.03
C GLU A 929 -0.41 29.26 22.51
N LEU A 930 -0.55 28.09 21.88
CA LEU A 930 -0.20 27.90 20.47
C LEU A 930 -1.37 28.18 19.53
N ILE A 931 -2.60 27.94 20.01
CA ILE A 931 -3.85 28.06 19.26
C ILE A 931 -4.61 29.33 19.66
N LYS A 932 -5.38 29.89 18.74
CA LYS A 932 -6.19 31.09 19.02
C LYS A 932 -7.31 30.78 20.02
N ASP A 933 -7.64 31.75 20.87
CA ASP A 933 -8.67 31.64 21.92
C ASP A 933 -10.01 31.05 21.41
N GLU A 934 -10.46 31.50 20.23
CA GLU A 934 -11.67 31.03 19.53
C GLU A 934 -11.71 29.51 19.32
N GLN A 935 -10.55 28.87 19.22
CA GLN A 935 -10.42 27.44 18.92
C GLN A 935 -10.25 26.59 20.19
N VAL A 936 -9.85 27.17 21.32
CA VAL A 936 -9.52 26.44 22.55
C VAL A 936 -10.67 25.52 22.96
N GLN A 937 -11.88 26.07 23.14
CA GLN A 937 -13.06 25.28 23.56
C GLN A 937 -13.36 24.10 22.62
N ARG A 938 -13.20 24.29 21.29
CA ARG A 938 -13.41 23.24 20.29
C ARG A 938 -12.35 22.15 20.38
N VAL A 939 -11.08 22.52 20.54
CA VAL A 939 -9.97 21.56 20.65
C VAL A 939 -10.02 20.82 21.99
N THR A 940 -10.39 21.48 23.09
CA THR A 940 -10.61 20.83 24.39
C THR A 940 -11.77 19.83 24.33
N ALA A 941 -12.87 20.15 23.64
CA ALA A 941 -13.98 19.21 23.45
C ALA A 941 -13.60 18.01 22.56
N ALA A 942 -12.81 18.23 21.50
CA ALA A 942 -12.42 17.19 20.54
C ALA A 942 -11.19 16.36 20.97
N SER A 943 -10.35 16.87 21.86
CA SER A 943 -9.11 16.23 22.33
C SER A 943 -8.71 16.75 23.72
N PRO A 944 -9.51 16.45 24.77
CA PRO A 944 -9.32 17.00 26.12
C PRO A 944 -7.96 16.66 26.73
N GLN A 945 -7.35 15.53 26.34
CA GLN A 945 -6.05 15.08 26.83
C GLN A 945 -4.92 16.09 26.58
N LEU A 946 -5.03 16.96 25.57
CA LEU A 946 -4.05 18.01 25.28
C LEU A 946 -3.96 19.11 26.35
N PHE A 947 -4.96 19.22 27.24
CA PHE A 947 -5.07 20.26 28.27
C PHE A 947 -5.04 19.68 29.69
N LEU A 948 -4.82 18.37 29.85
CA LEU A 948 -4.75 17.74 31.18
C LEU A 948 -3.40 17.97 31.88
N GLU A 949 -2.31 18.26 31.15
CA GLU A 949 -1.02 18.64 31.75
C GLU A 949 -1.13 19.99 32.50
N ASP A 950 -1.88 20.95 31.94
CA ASP A 950 -2.08 22.31 32.49
C ASP A 950 -2.85 22.35 33.83
N ALA A 951 -3.62 21.30 34.15
CA ALA A 951 -4.43 21.22 35.37
C ALA A 951 -3.67 20.72 36.62
N SER A 952 -2.35 20.47 36.48
CA SER A 952 -1.50 19.87 37.51
C SER A 952 -0.21 20.64 37.82
N SER A 953 -0.19 21.93 37.45
CA SER A 953 0.91 22.88 37.70
C SER A 953 0.57 23.87 38.81
#